data_AF-A0A803VLH6-F1
#
_entry.id   AF-A0A803VLH6-F1
#
_cell.length_a   1.000
_cell.length_b   1.000
_cell.length_c   1.000
_cell.angle_alpha   90.00
_cell.angle_beta   90.00
_cell.angle_gamma   90.00
#
_symmetry.space_group_name_H-M   'P 1'
#
loop_
_entity.id
_entity.type
_entity.pdbx_description
1 polymer ?
#
loop_
_entity_poly.entity_id
_entity_poly.type
_entity_poly.pdbx_seq_one_letter_code
_entity_poly.pdbx_strand_id
1 'polypeptide(L)'
;MFAAFYFPHKHSSSSWKFVICRSLANSSYGIKRKSPLQNLHLVSRSIHHPYYPSTKFQRPPLRISIQQYSSLNRLPLHKTKLLNAKHGYQSHRNFWLARLASRLLKVRYLILGSAVGGGYTAKKTYEQWKDMIPDLDDYKWIVPDFVWDLDELVDIEKLLKALPDADDLAKLMPDFDKIGESLASLKGFLSPGYNLVSEVIGASDLLLLLGSPGETAFRATDQGYDNDKQFKKVSDKEKIDQLQEELLRTQLKYQRMLERLEKENKELRKLVLQRDDKGIHQRKLKKSLIDMYSEVLDILSDYDASYNTQDHLPRVVVVGDQSAGKTSVLEMIAQARIFPRGSGEMMTRSPVKVTLSEGPHHVALFKDSSREFDLTKEEDLAALRNEIEIRMRNSVKEGCTVSTETISLSVKGPGLQRMVLVDLPGVISTVTSGMAPDTKETIFSISKAYMQNPNAIILCIQDGSVDAERSIVTDLVSQMDPQGKRTIFVLTKVDLAEKNVASPNRIQQIIEGKLFPMKALGYFAVVTGKGNSSESIESIKEYEEEFFQNSKLLKTSMLKAHQVTTKNLSLAVSDCFWKMVRESVEQQADAFKATRFNLETEWKNNYPRLRELDRNELFEKAKNEILDEVISLTQVTPKHWEEMLEKTLWERVSTHVIENIYLPAAQTANSGTFNTTVDIKLKQWTDKQLPNKAVEVAWETLQEEFSRFMTERRGKEHDDIFDKLKQAVKEETIKRHKWNERAEDSLRVIQHNALEDRSISDKQQWDAAIHFMEETLQSRLKDTESVIEDMVGPNWKKRWLHWVGRTKEQSIRNETKNELEKLIKCNEDHPAYLANDEVTTVRKNLEARGVAVDPCLIKDTWHQIYRRYFLKSALNHCNLCRRGFYYYQRHFVDSELECNDIVLFWRIQRMLAITANTLRQQLTNTEVRRLEKNVKEVLEDFAEDNEKKVKLLTGKRVQLAEDLKKVREIQEKLEAFIEALHQEK
;
A
#
# COMPACT_ATOMS: atom_id res chain seq x y z
N MET A 1 26.02 58.49 -16.52
CA MET A 1 27.44 58.66 -16.91
C MET A 1 28.01 57.26 -17.05
N PHE A 2 28.19 56.76 -18.29
CA PHE A 2 28.51 55.36 -18.67
C PHE A 2 27.47 54.30 -18.19
N ALA A 3 27.00 53.28 -18.92
CA ALA A 3 27.49 52.43 -20.03
C ALA A 3 28.50 51.36 -19.58
N ALA A 4 28.38 50.05 -19.88
CA ALA A 4 27.41 49.25 -20.66
C ALA A 4 27.30 47.82 -20.03
N PHE A 5 26.52 46.78 -20.45
CA PHE A 5 26.41 46.14 -21.78
C PHE A 5 25.10 45.31 -21.95
N TYR A 6 24.45 45.46 -23.12
CA TYR A 6 23.73 44.47 -23.97
C TYR A 6 22.51 43.60 -23.53
N PHE A 7 21.51 43.66 -24.43
CA PHE A 7 20.37 42.79 -24.78
C PHE A 7 20.31 42.81 -26.35
N PRO A 8 19.39 42.16 -27.12
CA PRO A 8 18.52 40.98 -26.93
C PRO A 8 18.48 39.98 -28.16
N HIS A 9 17.57 38.97 -28.08
CA HIS A 9 16.69 38.42 -29.16
C HIS A 9 17.02 37.19 -30.08
N LYS A 10 16.07 36.21 -30.02
CA LYS A 10 15.42 35.38 -31.08
C LYS A 10 16.27 34.43 -31.96
N HIS A 11 15.95 33.13 -32.06
CA HIS A 11 14.75 32.54 -32.71
C HIS A 11 14.44 31.10 -32.18
N SER A 12 13.17 30.65 -32.10
CA SER A 12 12.50 29.65 -32.97
C SER A 12 12.96 28.18 -32.81
N SER A 13 12.10 27.14 -32.70
CA SER A 13 10.62 27.05 -32.82
C SER A 13 10.04 25.73 -32.25
N SER A 14 8.69 25.67 -32.16
CA SER A 14 7.83 24.45 -32.07
C SER A 14 7.88 23.66 -30.74
N SER A 15 6.87 22.88 -30.32
CA SER A 15 5.41 22.76 -30.64
C SER A 15 4.79 21.77 -29.61
N TRP A 16 3.55 21.85 -29.07
CA TRP A 16 2.47 22.86 -29.03
C TRP A 16 1.55 22.59 -27.80
N LYS A 17 0.47 23.37 -27.64
CA LYS A 17 -0.70 23.08 -26.77
C LYS A 17 -1.97 23.63 -27.41
N PHE A 18 -3.12 22.95 -27.25
CA PHE A 18 -4.53 23.43 -27.23
C PHE A 18 -5.42 22.15 -27.05
N VAL A 19 -6.41 21.98 -26.17
CA VAL A 19 -7.27 22.80 -25.28
C VAL A 19 -8.52 23.43 -25.94
N ILE A 20 -9.69 23.29 -25.27
CA ILE A 20 -11.03 23.94 -25.44
C ILE A 20 -12.16 23.17 -26.19
N CYS A 21 -12.96 22.44 -25.39
CA CYS A 21 -14.44 22.46 -25.22
C CYS A 21 -15.51 22.12 -26.31
N ARG A 22 -16.49 21.32 -25.83
CA ARG A 22 -17.98 21.40 -25.99
C ARG A 22 -18.66 21.14 -27.35
N SER A 23 -19.54 20.11 -27.34
CA SER A 23 -20.99 20.30 -27.58
C SER A 23 -21.82 19.25 -26.84
N LEU A 24 -23.05 19.58 -26.43
CA LEU A 24 -24.02 18.68 -25.77
C LEU A 24 -25.10 18.20 -26.75
N ALA A 25 -25.63 16.99 -26.54
CA ALA A 25 -26.92 16.52 -27.07
C ALA A 25 -27.54 15.53 -26.07
N ASN A 26 -28.88 15.51 -25.97
CA ASN A 26 -29.62 14.85 -24.89
C ASN A 26 -30.47 13.64 -25.36
N SER A 27 -30.96 12.86 -24.37
CA SER A 27 -32.14 11.97 -24.41
C SER A 27 -32.03 10.62 -25.15
N SER A 28 -32.75 9.54 -24.77
CA SER A 28 -33.40 9.17 -23.48
C SER A 28 -33.91 7.70 -23.49
N TYR A 29 -34.18 7.14 -22.29
CA TYR A 29 -34.96 5.90 -22.00
C TYR A 29 -34.53 4.55 -22.64
N GLY A 30 -35.03 3.39 -22.13
CA GLY A 30 -34.97 2.14 -22.92
C GLY A 30 -34.94 0.73 -22.29
N ILE A 31 -34.99 0.56 -20.96
CA ILE A 31 -35.42 -0.65 -20.20
C ILE A 31 -35.59 -2.05 -20.92
N LYS A 32 -35.03 -3.12 -20.29
CA LYS A 32 -35.38 -4.60 -20.32
C LYS A 32 -34.67 -5.61 -21.27
N ARG A 33 -33.92 -6.51 -20.59
CA ARG A 33 -34.01 -8.01 -20.59
C ARG A 33 -33.58 -8.90 -21.79
N LYS A 34 -32.75 -9.89 -21.39
CA LYS A 34 -32.74 -11.33 -21.74
C LYS A 34 -32.19 -11.80 -23.12
N SER A 35 -31.25 -12.75 -23.02
CA SER A 35 -31.01 -13.84 -23.98
C SER A 35 -32.04 -14.99 -23.77
N PRO A 36 -32.19 -15.99 -24.66
CA PRO A 36 -31.17 -17.04 -24.83
C PRO A 36 -31.03 -17.71 -26.24
N LEU A 37 -29.89 -18.39 -26.41
CA LEU A 37 -29.64 -19.71 -27.04
C LEU A 37 -30.36 -20.21 -28.34
N GLN A 38 -29.52 -20.85 -29.17
CA GLN A 38 -29.71 -22.16 -29.85
C GLN A 38 -30.40 -22.29 -31.24
N ASN A 39 -29.61 -22.86 -32.17
CA ASN A 39 -29.78 -24.19 -32.81
C ASN A 39 -30.08 -24.35 -34.33
N LEU A 40 -29.34 -25.32 -34.92
CA LEU A 40 -29.65 -26.20 -36.08
C LEU A 40 -29.76 -25.56 -37.50
N HIS A 41 -29.54 -26.27 -38.63
CA HIS A 41 -28.52 -27.29 -39.01
C HIS A 41 -28.61 -27.60 -40.54
N LEU A 42 -27.58 -28.27 -41.11
CA LEU A 42 -27.60 -29.18 -42.30
C LEU A 42 -27.76 -28.66 -43.78
N VAL A 43 -26.77 -29.07 -44.61
CA VAL A 43 -26.90 -29.87 -45.87
C VAL A 43 -26.83 -29.25 -47.30
N SER A 44 -25.66 -29.45 -47.92
CA SER A 44 -25.35 -29.94 -49.31
C SER A 44 -25.50 -29.09 -50.60
N ARG A 45 -24.41 -29.14 -51.42
CA ARG A 45 -24.30 -29.55 -52.87
C ARG A 45 -25.31 -29.04 -53.93
N SER A 46 -24.95 -28.81 -55.21
CA SER A 46 -23.66 -28.75 -55.93
C SER A 46 -23.81 -28.38 -57.44
N ILE A 47 -22.86 -27.61 -58.00
CA ILE A 47 -22.32 -27.63 -59.39
C ILE A 47 -23.31 -27.55 -60.60
N HIS A 48 -23.16 -26.54 -61.50
CA HIS A 48 -22.77 -26.75 -62.92
C HIS A 48 -22.48 -25.46 -63.75
N HIS A 49 -21.73 -25.67 -64.84
CA HIS A 49 -21.21 -24.78 -65.91
C HIS A 49 -22.27 -24.45 -67.00
N PRO A 50 -22.08 -23.57 -68.06
CA PRO A 50 -20.94 -23.64 -69.04
C PRO A 50 -20.59 -22.42 -69.99
N TYR A 51 -19.62 -22.70 -70.92
CA TYR A 51 -19.34 -22.14 -72.28
C TYR A 51 -18.70 -20.73 -72.55
N TYR A 52 -17.37 -20.72 -72.83
CA TYR A 52 -16.64 -20.41 -74.11
C TYR A 52 -17.32 -19.60 -75.27
N PRO A 53 -16.57 -18.87 -76.16
CA PRO A 53 -15.46 -19.41 -76.99
C PRO A 53 -14.22 -18.49 -77.27
N SER A 54 -13.33 -18.93 -78.17
CA SER A 54 -11.97 -18.42 -78.42
C SER A 54 -11.57 -18.35 -79.91
N THR A 55 -10.40 -17.76 -80.24
CA THR A 55 -9.54 -17.87 -81.47
C THR A 55 -8.34 -16.89 -81.27
N LYS A 56 -7.22 -16.77 -82.02
CA LYS A 56 -6.34 -17.55 -82.96
C LYS A 56 -5.02 -16.71 -83.08
N PHE A 57 -3.84 -17.15 -83.53
CA PHE A 57 -3.28 -18.44 -83.98
C PHE A 57 -1.71 -18.42 -83.89
N GLN A 58 -1.08 -19.59 -84.08
CA GLN A 58 0.29 -19.84 -84.60
C GLN A 58 1.60 -19.28 -83.94
N ARG A 59 2.61 -20.16 -83.92
CA ARG A 59 4.08 -19.99 -83.71
C ARG A 59 4.79 -20.22 -85.08
N PRO A 60 6.13 -20.18 -85.31
CA PRO A 60 7.33 -20.17 -84.43
C PRO A 60 8.34 -19.05 -84.88
N PRO A 61 9.71 -19.16 -84.95
CA PRO A 61 10.72 -20.10 -84.41
C PRO A 61 12.07 -19.52 -83.84
N LEU A 62 12.81 -20.39 -83.12
CA LEU A 62 14.29 -20.57 -83.10
C LEU A 62 15.32 -19.46 -82.67
N ARG A 63 16.37 -19.96 -81.98
CA ARG A 63 17.79 -19.51 -81.85
C ARG A 63 18.22 -18.34 -80.90
N ILE A 64 19.02 -18.74 -79.90
CA ILE A 64 20.43 -18.34 -79.58
C ILE A 64 20.88 -16.87 -79.71
N SER A 65 21.26 -16.28 -78.57
CA SER A 65 22.32 -15.25 -78.33
C SER A 65 22.42 -15.03 -76.81
N ILE A 66 23.54 -14.93 -76.07
CA ILE A 66 24.98 -14.69 -76.29
C ILE A 66 25.34 -13.31 -76.83
N GLN A 67 26.10 -12.54 -76.02
CA GLN A 67 26.63 -11.21 -76.29
C GLN A 67 27.92 -11.25 -77.13
N GLN A 68 28.12 -10.25 -78.00
CA GLN A 68 29.40 -9.71 -78.51
C GLN A 68 29.20 -8.18 -78.68
N TYR A 69 30.19 -7.28 -78.72
CA TYR A 69 31.58 -7.30 -79.21
C TYR A 69 32.56 -6.79 -78.11
N SER A 70 33.84 -7.21 -77.99
CA SER A 70 35.01 -7.05 -78.89
C SER A 70 35.47 -5.57 -79.04
N SER A 71 36.75 -5.19 -79.01
CA SER A 71 38.04 -5.85 -79.36
C SER A 71 39.22 -5.27 -78.51
N LEU A 72 40.52 -5.62 -78.58
CA LEU A 72 41.47 -6.04 -79.65
C LEU A 72 42.65 -6.90 -79.12
N ASN A 73 43.24 -7.74 -79.99
CA ASN A 73 44.68 -8.11 -80.15
C ASN A 73 45.55 -8.60 -78.94
N ARG A 74 46.52 -9.52 -79.06
CA ARG A 74 47.11 -10.28 -80.20
C ARG A 74 47.72 -11.63 -79.72
N LEU A 75 48.14 -12.49 -80.66
CA LEU A 75 48.66 -13.88 -80.53
C LEU A 75 50.19 -13.95 -80.87
N PRO A 76 50.92 -15.11 -80.94
CA PRO A 76 50.63 -16.54 -80.62
C PRO A 76 51.80 -17.32 -79.89
N LEU A 77 51.72 -18.68 -79.90
CA LEU A 77 52.80 -19.71 -79.79
C LEU A 77 53.23 -20.20 -78.37
N HIS A 78 53.49 -21.49 -78.08
CA HIS A 78 53.23 -22.77 -78.81
C HIS A 78 53.51 -24.05 -77.95
N LYS A 79 52.58 -25.02 -77.91
CA LYS A 79 52.69 -26.50 -77.59
C LYS A 79 53.45 -26.96 -76.31
N THR A 80 52.96 -27.96 -75.57
CA THR A 80 53.08 -29.41 -75.88
C THR A 80 51.79 -30.24 -75.67
N LYS A 81 51.82 -31.54 -75.99
CA LYS A 81 50.74 -32.55 -75.84
C LYS A 81 51.31 -33.84 -75.24
N LEU A 82 50.46 -34.66 -74.61
CA LEU A 82 50.37 -36.14 -74.71
C LEU A 82 49.06 -36.60 -74.02
N LEU A 83 48.02 -36.97 -74.78
CA LEU A 83 47.46 -38.33 -74.95
C LEU A 83 47.13 -39.08 -73.63
N ASN A 84 45.86 -39.22 -73.23
CA ASN A 84 44.76 -40.07 -73.74
C ASN A 84 44.82 -41.57 -73.39
N ALA A 85 43.93 -42.00 -72.49
CA ALA A 85 43.34 -43.34 -72.47
C ALA A 85 41.90 -43.27 -71.93
N LYS A 86 40.95 -44.02 -72.52
CA LYS A 86 39.57 -44.16 -72.01
C LYS A 86 39.43 -45.45 -71.22
N HIS A 87 38.77 -45.39 -70.06
CA HIS A 87 37.82 -46.40 -69.57
C HIS A 87 36.74 -45.65 -68.80
N GLY A 88 35.51 -46.17 -68.74
CA GLY A 88 34.42 -45.51 -68.04
C GLY A 88 33.43 -46.52 -67.44
N TYR A 89 32.85 -46.17 -66.30
CA TYR A 89 31.64 -46.79 -65.77
C TYR A 89 30.80 -45.77 -64.98
N GLN A 90 29.57 -46.13 -64.62
CA GLN A 90 28.51 -45.19 -64.26
C GLN A 90 28.61 -44.60 -62.84
N SER A 91 28.07 -43.38 -62.69
CA SER A 91 27.87 -42.72 -61.39
C SER A 91 26.85 -43.47 -60.52
N HIS A 92 27.31 -44.09 -59.44
CA HIS A 92 26.46 -44.47 -58.31
C HIS A 92 26.41 -43.32 -57.29
N ARG A 93 25.23 -42.73 -57.11
CA ARG A 93 25.00 -41.66 -56.12
C ARG A 93 24.62 -42.26 -54.76
N ASN A 94 24.95 -41.55 -53.67
CA ASN A 94 24.83 -42.03 -52.28
C ASN A 94 23.39 -42.31 -51.80
N PHE A 95 22.80 -43.44 -52.23
CA PHE A 95 21.45 -43.85 -51.84
C PHE A 95 21.38 -44.35 -50.38
N TRP A 96 22.52 -44.73 -49.79
CA TRP A 96 22.59 -45.23 -48.41
C TRP A 96 22.27 -44.13 -47.37
N LEU A 97 22.78 -42.91 -47.57
CA LEU A 97 22.45 -41.76 -46.72
C LEU A 97 20.95 -41.43 -46.76
N ALA A 98 20.31 -41.52 -47.93
CA ALA A 98 18.87 -41.33 -48.07
C ALA A 98 18.06 -42.44 -47.36
N ARG A 99 18.46 -43.71 -47.49
CA ARG A 99 17.85 -44.83 -46.78
C ARG A 99 18.03 -44.74 -45.26
N LEU A 100 19.19 -44.32 -44.77
CA LEU A 100 19.47 -44.18 -43.34
C LEU A 100 18.71 -42.97 -42.74
N ALA A 101 18.67 -41.84 -43.44
CA ALA A 101 17.82 -40.71 -43.08
C ALA A 101 16.32 -41.09 -43.04
N SER A 102 15.84 -41.86 -44.01
CA SER A 102 14.47 -42.39 -44.04
C SER A 102 14.18 -43.31 -42.83
N ARG A 103 15.10 -44.21 -42.46
CA ARG A 103 14.95 -45.08 -41.29
C ARG A 103 14.97 -44.30 -39.96
N LEU A 104 15.85 -43.31 -39.82
CA LEU A 104 15.84 -42.41 -38.64
C LEU A 104 14.58 -41.54 -38.56
N LEU A 105 14.03 -41.11 -39.69
CA LEU A 105 12.74 -40.41 -39.75
C LEU A 105 11.57 -41.31 -39.33
N LYS A 106 11.60 -42.62 -39.63
CA LYS A 106 10.59 -43.57 -39.11
C LYS A 106 10.64 -43.67 -37.58
N VAL A 107 11.85 -43.78 -36.99
CA VAL A 107 12.02 -43.80 -35.52
C VAL A 107 11.50 -42.50 -34.88
N ARG A 108 11.82 -41.33 -35.48
CA ARG A 108 11.29 -40.02 -35.05
C ARG A 108 9.76 -40.02 -34.94
N TYR A 109 9.07 -40.45 -36.00
CA TYR A 109 7.60 -40.40 -36.03
C TYR A 109 6.95 -41.41 -35.08
N LEU A 110 7.59 -42.56 -34.81
CA LEU A 110 7.10 -43.51 -33.82
C LEU A 110 7.13 -42.92 -32.40
N ILE A 111 8.26 -42.28 -32.03
CA ILE A 111 8.45 -41.65 -30.71
C ILE A 111 7.51 -40.44 -30.52
N LEU A 112 7.33 -39.60 -31.55
CA LEU A 112 6.34 -38.52 -31.54
C LEU A 112 4.90 -39.05 -31.45
N GLY A 113 4.61 -40.21 -32.06
CA GLY A 113 3.32 -40.89 -31.94
C GLY A 113 3.02 -41.37 -30.51
N SER A 114 4.02 -41.90 -29.80
CA SER A 114 3.87 -42.31 -28.39
C SER A 114 3.77 -41.15 -27.40
N ALA A 115 4.23 -39.94 -27.76
CA ALA A 115 4.25 -38.79 -26.86
C ALA A 115 2.94 -37.99 -26.82
N VAL A 116 2.00 -38.22 -27.76
CA VAL A 116 0.76 -37.43 -27.89
C VAL A 116 -0.45 -38.35 -28.17
N GLY A 117 -0.81 -39.15 -27.16
CA GLY A 117 -2.03 -39.96 -27.13
C GLY A 117 -1.77 -41.46 -26.99
N GLY A 118 -2.56 -42.12 -26.12
CA GLY A 118 -2.43 -43.56 -25.85
C GLY A 118 -2.63 -44.43 -27.10
N GLY A 119 -1.92 -45.57 -27.15
CA GLY A 119 -1.59 -46.33 -28.37
C GLY A 119 -2.72 -46.89 -29.24
N TYR A 120 -4.00 -46.65 -28.92
CA TYR A 120 -5.13 -47.12 -29.74
C TYR A 120 -5.24 -46.37 -31.09
N THR A 121 -4.78 -45.12 -31.16
CA THR A 121 -4.77 -44.33 -32.42
C THR A 121 -3.64 -44.74 -33.38
N ALA A 122 -2.49 -45.16 -32.84
CA ALA A 122 -1.28 -45.47 -33.60
C ALA A 122 -1.44 -46.65 -34.57
N LYS A 123 -2.22 -47.68 -34.19
CA LYS A 123 -2.47 -48.84 -35.08
C LYS A 123 -3.24 -48.43 -36.33
N LYS A 124 -4.25 -47.57 -36.19
CA LYS A 124 -5.12 -47.15 -37.31
C LYS A 124 -4.39 -46.25 -38.30
N THR A 125 -3.51 -45.37 -37.84
CA THR A 125 -2.67 -44.55 -38.72
C THR A 125 -1.53 -45.35 -39.36
N TYR A 126 -1.01 -46.38 -38.69
CA TYR A 126 -0.02 -47.30 -39.27
C TYR A 126 -0.61 -48.12 -40.44
N GLU A 127 -1.79 -48.72 -40.27
CA GLU A 127 -2.45 -49.49 -41.34
C GLU A 127 -2.82 -48.58 -42.54
N GLN A 128 -3.42 -47.41 -42.28
CA GLN A 128 -3.72 -46.43 -43.35
C GLN A 128 -2.47 -45.88 -44.08
N TRP A 129 -1.28 -45.95 -43.47
CA TRP A 129 -0.02 -45.54 -44.12
C TRP A 129 0.69 -46.69 -44.82
N LYS A 130 0.48 -47.93 -44.38
CA LYS A 130 0.94 -49.16 -45.06
C LYS A 130 0.34 -49.24 -46.46
N ASP A 131 -0.97 -48.99 -46.58
CA ASP A 131 -1.74 -49.07 -47.83
C ASP A 131 -1.41 -47.94 -48.83
N MET A 132 -0.57 -46.96 -48.45
CA MET A 132 -0.11 -45.87 -49.32
C MET A 132 1.29 -46.09 -49.93
N ILE A 133 1.93 -47.24 -49.67
CA ILE A 133 3.22 -47.61 -50.26
C ILE A 133 2.98 -48.57 -51.44
N PRO A 134 3.46 -48.28 -52.66
CA PRO A 134 3.39 -49.24 -53.76
C PRO A 134 4.21 -50.50 -53.45
N ASP A 135 3.65 -51.68 -53.72
CA ASP A 135 4.37 -52.95 -53.57
C ASP A 135 5.62 -52.98 -54.45
N LEU A 136 6.77 -53.27 -53.81
CA LEU A 136 8.09 -53.35 -54.44
C LEU A 136 8.69 -54.75 -54.25
N ASP A 137 7.88 -55.76 -54.58
CA ASP A 137 8.20 -57.17 -54.35
C ASP A 137 9.34 -57.70 -55.25
N ASP A 138 9.63 -57.01 -56.37
CA ASP A 138 10.66 -57.35 -57.36
C ASP A 138 12.12 -57.12 -56.90
N TYR A 139 12.35 -56.57 -55.70
CA TYR A 139 13.69 -56.21 -55.20
C TYR A 139 14.17 -57.05 -54.00
N LYS A 140 13.70 -58.30 -53.89
CA LYS A 140 14.01 -59.25 -52.81
C LYS A 140 15.45 -59.79 -52.74
N TRP A 141 16.34 -59.47 -53.70
CA TRP A 141 17.61 -60.22 -53.90
C TRP A 141 18.91 -59.48 -53.55
N ILE A 142 18.88 -58.31 -52.88
CA ILE A 142 20.11 -57.58 -52.48
C ILE A 142 20.06 -57.15 -51.00
N VAL A 143 20.34 -58.12 -50.12
CA VAL A 143 20.60 -57.92 -48.67
C VAL A 143 21.72 -58.89 -48.25
N PRO A 144 22.86 -58.40 -47.71
CA PRO A 144 23.86 -59.27 -47.07
C PRO A 144 23.46 -59.66 -45.64
N ASP A 145 23.80 -60.86 -45.22
CA ASP A 145 23.07 -61.62 -44.18
C ASP A 145 23.23 -61.17 -42.71
N PHE A 146 24.07 -60.19 -42.38
CA PHE A 146 24.40 -59.81 -40.98
C PHE A 146 23.23 -59.20 -40.16
N VAL A 147 22.02 -59.10 -40.75
CA VAL A 147 20.87 -58.37 -40.18
C VAL A 147 19.82 -59.30 -39.55
N TRP A 148 19.95 -60.63 -39.71
CA TRP A 148 19.01 -61.59 -39.08
C TRP A 148 19.36 -61.95 -37.63
N ASP A 149 20.61 -61.76 -37.20
CA ASP A 149 21.09 -62.10 -35.85
C ASP A 149 20.75 -61.06 -34.75
N LEU A 150 19.84 -60.11 -35.03
CA LEU A 150 19.42 -59.06 -34.09
C LEU A 150 17.99 -59.21 -33.54
N ASP A 151 17.22 -60.20 -34.01
CA ASP A 151 15.87 -60.48 -33.49
C ASP A 151 15.87 -61.37 -32.22
N GLU A 152 16.97 -62.06 -31.89
CA GLU A 152 17.06 -62.93 -30.69
C GLU A 152 17.44 -62.21 -29.38
N LEU A 153 17.88 -60.94 -29.42
CA LEU A 153 18.50 -60.25 -28.27
C LEU A 153 17.68 -59.14 -27.61
N VAL A 154 16.47 -58.82 -28.09
CA VAL A 154 15.56 -57.86 -27.45
C VAL A 154 14.15 -58.45 -27.34
N ASP A 155 14.01 -59.45 -26.47
CA ASP A 155 12.74 -60.08 -26.13
C ASP A 155 11.86 -59.13 -25.27
N ILE A 156 11.09 -58.28 -25.96
CA ILE A 156 10.27 -57.22 -25.33
C ILE A 156 9.20 -57.82 -24.39
N GLU A 157 8.77 -59.06 -24.60
CA GLU A 157 7.84 -59.73 -23.69
C GLU A 157 8.48 -60.11 -22.34
N LYS A 158 9.79 -60.34 -22.27
CA LYS A 158 10.49 -60.46 -20.98
C LYS A 158 10.62 -59.12 -20.27
N LEU A 159 10.88 -58.04 -21.00
CA LEU A 159 10.97 -56.69 -20.42
C LEU A 159 9.63 -56.20 -19.85
N LEU A 160 8.51 -56.55 -20.48
CA LEU A 160 7.16 -56.29 -19.96
C LEU A 160 6.73 -57.25 -18.82
N LYS A 161 7.44 -58.35 -18.60
CA LYS A 161 7.27 -59.27 -17.46
C LYS A 161 8.31 -59.05 -16.34
N ALA A 162 9.14 -58.01 -16.45
CA ALA A 162 10.16 -57.62 -15.47
C ALA A 162 9.82 -56.31 -14.72
N LEU A 163 8.63 -55.75 -14.96
CA LEU A 163 8.04 -54.69 -14.14
C LEU A 163 7.10 -55.35 -13.10
N PRO A 164 7.19 -55.00 -11.81
CA PRO A 164 6.34 -55.61 -10.78
C PRO A 164 4.89 -55.13 -10.88
N ASP A 165 3.95 -56.03 -10.57
CA ASP A 165 2.52 -55.75 -10.55
C ASP A 165 2.12 -54.73 -9.45
N ALA A 166 1.06 -53.99 -9.71
CA ALA A 166 0.59 -52.90 -8.85
C ALA A 166 0.21 -53.35 -7.42
N ASP A 167 -0.19 -54.62 -7.24
CA ASP A 167 -0.65 -55.17 -5.96
C ASP A 167 0.48 -55.55 -4.98
N ASP A 168 1.74 -55.67 -5.43
CA ASP A 168 2.91 -55.79 -4.55
C ASP A 168 3.56 -54.44 -4.22
N LEU A 169 3.32 -53.41 -5.04
CA LEU A 169 3.68 -52.02 -4.70
C LEU A 169 2.86 -51.48 -3.51
N ALA A 170 1.67 -52.04 -3.27
CA ALA A 170 0.84 -51.75 -2.09
C ALA A 170 1.41 -52.30 -0.75
N LYS A 171 2.50 -53.08 -0.76
CA LYS A 171 3.13 -53.64 0.45
C LYS A 171 4.39 -52.89 0.92
N LEU A 172 4.79 -51.83 0.23
CA LEU A 172 6.03 -51.08 0.51
C LEU A 172 5.80 -49.59 0.87
N MET A 173 4.63 -49.26 1.43
CA MET A 173 4.42 -48.02 2.16
C MET A 173 3.68 -48.30 3.49
N PRO A 174 4.33 -48.12 4.66
CA PRO A 174 3.65 -48.06 5.94
C PRO A 174 3.18 -46.62 6.20
N ASP A 175 1.86 -46.41 6.27
CA ASP A 175 1.31 -45.14 6.74
C ASP A 175 1.42 -45.00 8.28
N PHE A 176 1.28 -43.77 8.78
CA PHE A 176 1.44 -43.44 10.19
C PHE A 176 0.31 -44.02 11.06
N ASP A 177 0.66 -44.72 12.15
CA ASP A 177 0.01 -44.63 13.49
C ASP A 177 0.47 -45.76 14.45
N LYS A 178 1.67 -45.65 15.08
CA LYS A 178 1.99 -46.28 16.40
C LYS A 178 3.30 -45.92 17.13
N ILE A 179 3.75 -44.66 17.07
CA ILE A 179 4.74 -44.12 18.04
C ILE A 179 4.20 -42.87 18.74
N GLY A 180 2.89 -42.85 19.04
CA GLY A 180 2.21 -41.81 19.83
C GLY A 180 1.82 -42.23 21.25
N GLU A 181 1.76 -43.54 21.53
CA GLU A 181 1.08 -44.07 22.74
C GLU A 181 2.02 -44.45 23.90
N SER A 182 3.34 -44.30 23.77
CA SER A 182 4.32 -44.66 24.82
C SER A 182 4.95 -43.48 25.58
N LEU A 183 4.55 -42.24 25.29
CA LEU A 183 4.92 -41.04 26.07
C LEU A 183 3.70 -40.27 26.63
N ALA A 184 2.49 -40.81 26.49
CA ALA A 184 1.29 -40.33 27.20
C ALA A 184 1.24 -40.80 28.67
N SER A 185 2.19 -41.61 29.12
CA SER A 185 2.20 -42.32 30.42
C SER A 185 3.03 -41.64 31.53
N LEU A 186 3.74 -40.55 31.25
CA LEU A 186 4.55 -39.81 32.24
C LEU A 186 4.16 -38.33 32.41
N LYS A 187 2.85 -38.03 32.36
CA LYS A 187 2.29 -36.76 32.83
C LYS A 187 1.08 -36.99 33.75
N GLY A 188 1.33 -37.71 34.86
CA GLY A 188 0.28 -38.24 35.73
C GLY A 188 0.59 -38.30 37.23
N PHE A 189 1.63 -37.63 37.73
CA PHE A 189 1.88 -37.51 39.17
C PHE A 189 2.44 -36.14 39.56
N LEU A 190 2.00 -35.63 40.72
CA LEU A 190 2.50 -34.47 41.47
C LEU A 190 2.35 -33.07 40.85
N SER A 191 1.12 -32.55 40.97
CA SER A 191 0.84 -31.20 41.48
C SER A 191 0.19 -31.38 42.87
N PRO A 192 0.21 -30.42 43.84
CA PRO A 192 0.69 -29.03 43.81
C PRO A 192 1.74 -28.67 44.90
N GLY A 193 2.33 -27.46 44.88
CA GLY A 193 3.18 -26.98 46.00
C GLY A 193 3.81 -25.59 45.84
N TYR A 194 3.34 -24.63 46.65
CA TYR A 194 3.70 -23.22 46.80
C TYR A 194 5.19 -22.77 46.86
N ASN A 195 5.43 -21.58 46.27
CA ASN A 195 6.21 -20.42 46.77
C ASN A 195 7.76 -20.36 46.85
N LEU A 196 8.26 -19.21 46.36
CA LEU A 196 9.36 -18.35 46.88
C LEU A 196 10.81 -18.55 46.36
N VAL A 197 11.58 -17.44 46.48
CA VAL A 197 13.05 -17.26 46.45
C VAL A 197 13.71 -16.86 45.11
N SER A 198 13.70 -15.53 44.90
CA SER A 198 14.76 -14.62 44.41
C SER A 198 15.66 -14.94 43.20
N GLU A 199 15.91 -13.87 42.44
CA GLU A 199 17.12 -13.64 41.65
C GLU A 199 18.41 -13.90 42.47
N VAL A 200 19.44 -14.45 41.82
CA VAL A 200 20.81 -13.87 41.69
C VAL A 200 21.73 -14.92 41.06
N ILE A 201 22.38 -14.53 39.95
CA ILE A 201 23.79 -14.79 39.62
C ILE A 201 24.13 -13.80 38.51
N GLY A 202 25.20 -13.03 38.69
CA GLY A 202 25.64 -12.02 37.75
C GLY A 202 27.11 -11.68 37.97
N ALA A 203 27.74 -11.15 36.92
CA ALA A 203 29.15 -10.77 36.85
C ALA A 203 30.17 -11.90 37.10
N SER A 204 30.84 -12.36 36.02
CA SER A 204 32.30 -12.25 35.86
C SER A 204 32.76 -12.85 34.53
N ASP A 205 32.73 -12.05 33.45
CA ASP A 205 33.80 -12.05 32.43
C ASP A 205 33.62 -10.88 31.44
N LEU A 206 34.75 -10.40 30.86
CA LEU A 206 34.95 -9.23 29.96
C LEU A 206 35.67 -8.01 30.59
N LEU A 207 36.91 -8.21 31.06
CA LEU A 207 37.83 -7.09 31.36
C LEU A 207 39.32 -7.43 31.10
N LEU A 208 39.65 -7.83 29.87
CA LEU A 208 41.02 -7.92 29.38
C LEU A 208 41.09 -7.58 27.87
N LEU A 209 42.30 -7.28 27.39
CA LEU A 209 42.68 -7.04 25.97
C LEU A 209 42.20 -5.73 25.32
N LEU A 210 42.74 -4.59 25.78
CA LEU A 210 43.10 -3.48 24.87
C LEU A 210 44.46 -2.89 25.28
N GLY A 211 45.44 -2.88 24.35
CA GLY A 211 46.74 -2.26 24.61
C GLY A 211 47.85 -2.57 23.60
N SER A 212 47.94 -1.80 22.51
CA SER A 212 49.21 -1.39 21.87
C SER A 212 48.95 -0.21 20.90
N PRO A 213 49.85 0.78 20.73
CA PRO A 213 49.50 2.05 20.07
C PRO A 213 50.24 2.36 18.74
N GLY A 214 49.66 3.29 17.96
CA GLY A 214 50.29 3.99 16.84
C GLY A 214 49.24 4.77 16.02
N GLU A 215 49.51 5.93 15.41
CA GLU A 215 50.67 6.83 15.51
C GLU A 215 50.26 8.24 15.00
N THR A 216 51.12 9.25 15.19
CA THR A 216 51.06 10.63 14.63
C THR A 216 49.99 11.58 15.18
N ALA A 217 50.18 12.90 15.22
CA ALA A 217 51.38 13.73 15.39
C ALA A 217 50.97 15.19 15.65
N PHE A 218 51.70 15.95 16.48
CA PHE A 218 52.11 17.34 16.18
C PHE A 218 53.17 17.84 17.19
N ARG A 219 53.88 18.92 16.87
CA ARG A 219 55.07 19.42 17.59
C ARG A 219 54.77 20.49 18.64
N ALA A 220 55.48 20.44 19.77
CA ALA A 220 56.02 21.61 20.46
C ALA A 220 57.31 21.21 21.21
N THR A 221 58.28 22.11 21.29
CA THR A 221 59.56 21.90 22.00
C THR A 221 59.62 22.71 23.29
N ASP A 222 59.98 22.07 24.40
CA ASP A 222 60.97 22.66 25.32
C ASP A 222 61.65 21.57 26.18
N GLN A 223 62.75 21.92 26.85
CA GLN A 223 63.56 21.01 27.66
C GLN A 223 63.45 21.28 29.18
N GLY A 224 63.54 20.23 29.98
CA GLY A 224 64.01 20.32 31.38
C GLY A 224 63.01 19.92 32.47
N TYR A 225 63.57 19.33 33.53
CA TYR A 225 62.98 19.06 34.85
C TYR A 225 61.70 18.19 34.90
N ASP A 226 61.94 16.88 34.90
CA ASP A 226 61.02 15.90 35.50
C ASP A 226 61.18 15.81 37.02
N ASN A 227 60.05 15.65 37.72
CA ASN A 227 59.86 14.65 38.79
C ASN A 227 58.40 14.62 39.32
N ASP A 228 57.66 15.74 39.30
CA ASP A 228 56.31 15.84 39.92
C ASP A 228 55.11 15.39 39.06
N LYS A 229 55.33 14.99 37.79
CA LYS A 229 54.21 14.76 36.84
C LYS A 229 53.51 13.40 36.95
N GLN A 230 54.11 12.42 37.64
CA GLN A 230 53.61 11.04 37.61
C GLN A 230 52.41 10.81 38.56
N PHE A 231 52.47 11.30 39.80
CA PHE A 231 51.35 11.24 40.75
C PHE A 231 50.12 12.02 40.26
N LYS A 232 50.32 13.17 39.61
CA LYS A 232 49.23 14.00 39.11
C LYS A 232 48.48 13.36 37.93
N LYS A 233 49.21 12.74 36.98
CA LYS A 233 48.58 12.05 35.83
C LYS A 233 47.71 10.85 36.23
N VAL A 234 48.04 10.13 37.30
CA VAL A 234 47.17 9.05 37.80
C VAL A 234 45.88 9.66 38.37
N SER A 235 46.00 10.64 39.27
CA SER A 235 44.86 11.35 39.87
C SER A 235 43.96 12.03 38.83
N ASP A 236 44.52 12.61 37.77
CA ASP A 236 43.75 13.28 36.72
C ASP A 236 43.10 12.27 35.75
N LYS A 237 43.71 11.09 35.54
CA LYS A 237 43.04 10.00 34.81
C LYS A 237 41.88 9.42 35.63
N GLU A 238 42.09 9.15 36.92
CA GLU A 238 41.03 8.67 37.82
C GLU A 238 39.84 9.65 37.87
N LYS A 239 40.08 10.97 37.85
CA LYS A 239 39.02 11.99 37.70
C LYS A 239 38.30 11.92 36.37
N ILE A 240 39.02 11.69 35.26
CA ILE A 240 38.40 11.54 33.93
C ILE A 240 37.53 10.27 33.90
N ASP A 241 38.02 9.16 34.43
CA ASP A 241 37.30 7.89 34.49
C ASP A 241 36.05 8.02 35.41
N GLN A 242 36.17 8.72 36.56
CA GLN A 242 35.05 9.06 37.44
C GLN A 242 34.03 9.99 36.76
N LEU A 243 34.46 11.05 36.08
CA LEU A 243 33.57 11.97 35.34
C LEU A 243 32.87 11.28 34.17
N GLN A 244 33.53 10.33 33.50
CA GLN A 244 32.90 9.47 32.50
C GLN A 244 31.84 8.56 33.13
N GLU A 245 32.12 7.98 34.30
CA GLU A 245 31.13 7.15 35.00
C GLU A 245 29.94 7.98 35.51
N GLU A 246 30.16 9.19 36.03
CA GLU A 246 29.07 10.11 36.40
C GLU A 246 28.25 10.57 35.19
N LEU A 247 28.90 10.82 34.04
CA LEU A 247 28.21 11.13 32.78
C LEU A 247 27.35 9.94 32.31
N LEU A 248 27.87 8.71 32.37
CA LEU A 248 27.12 7.50 32.05
C LEU A 248 25.96 7.26 33.02
N ARG A 249 26.19 7.42 34.33
CA ARG A 249 25.18 7.31 35.39
C ARG A 249 24.09 8.39 35.26
N THR A 250 24.44 9.60 34.82
CA THR A 250 23.45 10.66 34.57
C THR A 250 22.68 10.45 33.27
N GLN A 251 23.32 10.02 32.16
CA GLN A 251 22.59 9.58 30.96
C GLN A 251 21.61 8.44 31.27
N LEU A 252 22.03 7.40 32.01
CA LEU A 252 21.16 6.31 32.44
C LEU A 252 19.99 6.78 33.31
N LYS A 253 20.20 7.79 34.18
CA LYS A 253 19.12 8.43 34.94
C LYS A 253 18.15 9.18 34.03
N TYR A 254 18.64 10.00 33.11
CA TYR A 254 17.78 10.73 32.16
C TYR A 254 17.01 9.79 31.24
N GLN A 255 17.64 8.73 30.74
CA GLN A 255 16.97 7.75 29.87
C GLN A 255 15.88 6.97 30.63
N ARG A 256 16.13 6.56 31.88
CA ARG A 256 15.11 5.96 32.76
C ARG A 256 13.99 6.95 33.15
N MET A 257 14.32 8.24 33.29
CA MET A 257 13.35 9.29 33.58
C MET A 257 12.46 9.58 32.36
N LEU A 258 13.03 9.60 31.16
CA LEU A 258 12.28 9.68 29.89
C LEU A 258 11.38 8.45 29.72
N GLU A 259 11.91 7.24 29.86
CA GLU A 259 11.11 6.01 29.74
C GLU A 259 9.99 5.94 30.80
N ARG A 260 10.21 6.50 32.00
CA ARG A 260 9.15 6.70 33.01
C ARG A 260 8.13 7.74 32.56
N LEU A 261 8.56 8.92 32.11
CA LEU A 261 7.66 9.98 31.65
C LEU A 261 6.87 9.60 30.38
N GLU A 262 7.42 8.75 29.53
CA GLU A 262 6.70 8.14 28.39
C GLU A 262 5.66 7.14 28.88
N LYS A 263 5.98 6.28 29.85
CA LYS A 263 5.01 5.37 30.48
C LYS A 263 3.92 6.13 31.22
N GLU A 264 4.27 7.16 31.99
CA GLU A 264 3.32 8.04 32.68
C GLU A 264 2.45 8.82 31.68
N ASN A 265 3.00 9.35 30.58
CA ASN A 265 2.18 9.96 29.50
C ASN A 265 1.27 8.93 28.82
N LYS A 266 1.74 7.71 28.59
CA LYS A 266 0.95 6.64 27.97
C LYS A 266 -0.14 6.12 28.90
N GLU A 267 0.12 6.04 30.20
CA GLU A 267 -0.89 5.77 31.23
C GLU A 267 -1.86 6.93 31.40
N LEU A 268 -1.41 8.18 31.33
CA LEU A 268 -2.29 9.36 31.36
C LEU A 268 -3.18 9.44 30.11
N ARG A 269 -2.64 9.22 28.89
CA ARG A 269 -3.45 9.03 27.67
C ARG A 269 -4.47 7.90 27.85
N LYS A 270 -4.05 6.76 28.40
CA LYS A 270 -4.92 5.61 28.68
C LYS A 270 -5.94 5.89 29.80
N LEU A 271 -5.68 6.80 30.72
CA LEU A 271 -6.61 7.26 31.77
C LEU A 271 -7.56 8.35 31.27
N VAL A 272 -7.19 9.14 30.26
CA VAL A 272 -8.10 10.01 29.50
C VAL A 272 -9.04 9.13 28.69
N LEU A 273 -8.51 8.23 27.85
CA LEU A 273 -9.31 7.25 27.09
C LEU A 273 -10.21 6.39 28.00
N GLN A 274 -9.73 5.95 29.17
CA GLN A 274 -10.57 5.23 30.14
C GLN A 274 -11.54 6.11 30.92
N ARG A 275 -11.41 7.45 30.94
CA ARG A 275 -12.49 8.33 31.43
C ARG A 275 -13.63 8.44 30.43
N ASP A 276 -13.33 8.29 29.14
CA ASP A 276 -14.33 8.25 28.08
C ASP A 276 -14.98 6.85 27.99
N ASP A 277 -14.18 5.77 27.96
CA ASP A 277 -14.65 4.38 27.82
C ASP A 277 -15.29 3.79 29.10
N LYS A 278 -14.76 4.06 30.30
CA LYS A 278 -15.38 3.58 31.56
C LYS A 278 -16.49 4.53 31.95
N GLY A 279 -17.58 4.45 31.18
CA GLY A 279 -18.78 5.27 31.23
C GLY A 279 -19.04 5.81 32.63
N ILE A 280 -18.66 7.07 32.83
CA ILE A 280 -18.84 7.76 34.10
C ILE A 280 -20.32 7.67 34.44
N HIS A 281 -20.65 7.22 35.65
CA HIS A 281 -21.97 7.44 36.24
C HIS A 281 -22.14 8.94 36.56
N GLN A 282 -22.10 9.77 35.51
CA GLN A 282 -22.82 11.04 35.51
C GLN A 282 -24.24 10.67 35.91
N ARG A 283 -24.66 11.13 37.09
CA ARG A 283 -26.08 11.20 37.43
C ARG A 283 -26.73 11.83 36.21
N LYS A 284 -27.68 11.13 35.56
CA LYS A 284 -28.35 11.65 34.35
C LYS A 284 -29.06 12.95 34.73
N LEU A 285 -28.35 14.07 34.57
CA LEU A 285 -28.92 15.40 34.55
C LEU A 285 -30.03 15.31 33.52
N LYS A 286 -31.26 15.61 33.94
CA LYS A 286 -32.42 15.56 33.06
C LYS A 286 -32.21 16.60 31.97
N LYS A 287 -31.65 16.16 30.84
CA LYS A 287 -31.49 16.99 29.63
C LYS A 287 -32.87 17.55 29.31
N SER A 288 -32.95 18.84 29.01
CA SER A 288 -34.24 19.41 28.60
C SER A 288 -34.68 18.76 27.28
N LEU A 289 -35.98 18.75 26.98
CA LEU A 289 -36.46 18.21 25.69
C LEU A 289 -35.75 18.89 24.52
N ILE A 290 -35.48 20.19 24.60
CA ILE A 290 -34.80 20.94 23.53
C ILE A 290 -33.29 20.65 23.45
N ASP A 291 -32.62 20.28 24.56
CA ASP A 291 -31.26 19.74 24.52
C ASP A 291 -31.21 18.40 23.78
N MET A 292 -32.14 17.48 24.10
CA MET A 292 -32.23 16.17 23.44
C MET A 292 -32.65 16.30 21.98
N TYR A 293 -33.53 17.25 21.66
CA TYR A 293 -33.88 17.58 20.28
C TYR A 293 -32.71 18.17 19.49
N SER A 294 -31.88 19.03 20.10
CA SER A 294 -30.64 19.49 19.45
C SER A 294 -29.66 18.35 19.26
N GLU A 295 -29.48 17.47 20.25
CA GLU A 295 -28.62 16.27 20.12
C GLU A 295 -29.08 15.36 18.96
N VAL A 296 -30.39 15.12 18.83
CA VAL A 296 -30.98 14.40 17.69
C VAL A 296 -30.73 15.13 16.36
N LEU A 297 -31.00 16.45 16.29
CA LEU A 297 -30.72 17.26 15.11
C LEU A 297 -29.24 17.19 14.72
N ASP A 298 -28.34 17.27 15.71
CA ASP A 298 -26.90 17.35 15.52
C ASP A 298 -26.33 16.01 15.03
N ILE A 299 -26.72 14.87 15.64
CA ILE A 299 -26.36 13.51 15.15
C ILE A 299 -26.89 13.28 13.72
N LEU A 300 -28.10 13.79 13.42
CA LEU A 300 -28.66 13.72 12.07
C LEU A 300 -27.94 14.62 11.06
N SER A 301 -27.09 15.57 11.47
CA SER A 301 -26.16 16.24 10.52
C SER A 301 -24.99 15.34 10.17
N ASP A 302 -24.41 14.71 11.19
CA ASP A 302 -23.17 13.93 11.07
C ASP A 302 -23.40 12.61 10.31
N TYR A 303 -24.65 12.14 10.26
CA TYR A 303 -25.11 11.04 9.41
C TYR A 303 -25.28 11.44 7.92
N ASP A 304 -25.56 12.71 7.63
CA ASP A 304 -26.40 13.10 6.49
C ASP A 304 -25.75 14.08 5.51
N ALA A 305 -24.55 13.75 5.04
CA ALA A 305 -23.93 14.41 3.89
C ALA A 305 -24.56 14.00 2.54
N SER A 306 -25.74 13.33 2.50
CA SER A 306 -26.23 12.69 1.27
C SER A 306 -27.74 12.38 1.11
N TYR A 307 -28.60 12.47 2.14
CA TYR A 307 -29.98 11.99 2.09
C TYR A 307 -31.08 12.94 2.62
N ASN A 308 -30.75 14.18 3.04
CA ASN A 308 -31.69 15.24 3.43
C ASN A 308 -32.68 14.88 4.57
N THR A 309 -32.37 13.86 5.36
CA THR A 309 -33.10 13.49 6.60
C THR A 309 -33.15 14.63 7.62
N GLN A 310 -32.16 15.52 7.63
CA GLN A 310 -32.18 16.77 8.42
C GLN A 310 -33.40 17.66 8.15
N ASP A 311 -33.92 17.67 6.91
CA ASP A 311 -35.01 18.54 6.47
C ASP A 311 -36.39 18.03 6.93
N HIS A 312 -36.43 16.83 7.49
CA HIS A 312 -37.63 16.24 8.08
C HIS A 312 -37.93 16.78 9.50
N LEU A 313 -36.96 17.40 10.17
CA LEU A 313 -37.11 17.92 11.53
C LEU A 313 -37.35 19.44 11.56
N PRO A 314 -38.44 19.94 12.20
CA PRO A 314 -38.77 21.36 12.23
C PRO A 314 -37.69 22.28 12.82
N ARG A 315 -37.57 23.45 12.19
CA ARG A 315 -36.72 24.58 12.61
C ARG A 315 -37.47 25.87 12.26
N VAL A 316 -37.30 26.93 13.04
CA VAL A 316 -37.88 28.25 12.73
C VAL A 316 -36.83 29.08 11.98
N VAL A 317 -37.11 29.42 10.73
CA VAL A 317 -36.20 30.15 9.84
C VAL A 317 -36.62 31.61 9.79
N VAL A 318 -35.73 32.51 10.19
CA VAL A 318 -36.01 33.95 10.28
C VAL A 318 -35.60 34.64 8.99
N VAL A 319 -36.57 35.22 8.28
CA VAL A 319 -36.37 35.82 6.95
C VAL A 319 -36.99 37.22 6.91
N GLY A 320 -36.38 38.13 6.16
CA GLY A 320 -36.76 39.53 6.11
C GLY A 320 -35.76 40.36 5.33
N ASP A 321 -36.16 41.53 4.84
CA ASP A 321 -35.25 42.46 4.18
C ASP A 321 -34.14 42.95 5.14
N GLN A 322 -33.07 43.53 4.60
CA GLN A 322 -32.06 44.23 5.40
C GLN A 322 -32.72 45.36 6.22
N SER A 323 -32.27 45.55 7.47
CA SER A 323 -32.78 46.57 8.41
C SER A 323 -34.26 46.45 8.85
N ALA A 324 -35.00 45.42 8.42
CA ALA A 324 -36.39 45.15 8.82
C ALA A 324 -36.58 44.69 10.29
N GLY A 325 -35.50 44.66 11.09
CA GLY A 325 -35.55 44.36 12.53
C GLY A 325 -35.32 42.89 12.93
N LYS A 326 -35.08 41.96 11.99
CA LYS A 326 -34.85 40.52 12.26
C LYS A 326 -34.07 40.23 13.55
N THR A 327 -32.82 40.69 13.60
CA THR A 327 -31.90 40.44 14.71
C THR A 327 -32.38 41.08 16.02
N SER A 328 -33.08 42.22 15.97
CA SER A 328 -33.71 42.83 17.16
C SER A 328 -34.91 42.02 17.67
N VAL A 329 -35.72 41.42 16.78
CA VAL A 329 -36.79 40.48 17.19
C VAL A 329 -36.17 39.22 17.82
N LEU A 330 -35.09 38.71 17.23
CA LEU A 330 -34.37 37.54 17.73
C LEU A 330 -33.73 37.78 19.11
N GLU A 331 -33.08 38.93 19.32
CA GLU A 331 -32.58 39.38 20.63
C GLU A 331 -33.70 39.48 21.68
N MET A 332 -34.89 39.96 21.29
CA MET A 332 -36.04 40.06 22.20
C MET A 332 -36.63 38.68 22.57
N ILE A 333 -36.61 37.71 21.64
CA ILE A 333 -37.05 36.32 21.92
C ILE A 333 -36.01 35.57 22.77
N ALA A 334 -34.71 35.73 22.49
CA ALA A 334 -33.61 35.21 23.32
C ALA A 334 -33.42 35.98 24.65
N GLN A 335 -34.15 37.10 24.79
CA GLN A 335 -34.12 38.07 25.88
C GLN A 335 -32.73 38.70 26.17
N ALA A 336 -31.80 38.68 25.22
CA ALA A 336 -30.43 39.18 25.38
C ALA A 336 -29.84 39.79 24.10
N ARG A 337 -29.00 40.83 24.25
CA ARG A 337 -28.37 41.61 23.16
C ARG A 337 -27.16 40.90 22.53
N ILE A 338 -27.31 39.64 22.14
CA ILE A 338 -26.18 38.73 21.81
C ILE A 338 -25.47 39.03 20.48
N PHE A 339 -26.06 39.78 19.55
CA PHE A 339 -25.49 40.00 18.22
C PHE A 339 -24.63 41.27 18.11
N PRO A 340 -23.57 41.28 17.27
CA PRO A 340 -22.80 42.48 16.98
C PRO A 340 -23.64 43.51 16.23
N ARG A 341 -23.37 44.80 16.49
CA ARG A 341 -24.10 45.95 15.95
C ARG A 341 -23.11 47.01 15.48
N GLY A 342 -23.17 47.36 14.19
CA GLY A 342 -22.32 48.37 13.56
C GLY A 342 -23.11 49.27 12.61
N SER A 343 -22.72 50.55 12.56
CA SER A 343 -23.41 51.56 11.75
C SER A 343 -22.98 51.51 10.28
N GLY A 344 -23.82 50.92 9.42
CA GLY A 344 -23.66 50.95 7.96
C GLY A 344 -22.97 49.74 7.32
N GLU A 345 -22.35 48.87 8.10
CA GLU A 345 -21.74 47.62 7.62
C GLU A 345 -22.67 46.41 7.83
N MET A 346 -22.58 45.39 6.97
CA MET A 346 -23.35 44.16 7.12
C MET A 346 -22.78 43.26 8.22
N MET A 347 -23.56 43.10 9.29
CA MET A 347 -23.22 42.26 10.46
C MET A 347 -23.44 40.77 10.19
N THR A 348 -24.69 40.33 9.95
CA THR A 348 -25.02 38.91 9.70
C THR A 348 -24.53 38.44 8.33
N ARG A 349 -23.31 37.88 8.28
CA ARG A 349 -22.67 37.33 7.07
C ARG A 349 -22.87 35.83 6.87
N SER A 350 -23.28 35.14 7.92
CA SER A 350 -23.38 33.67 7.96
C SER A 350 -24.62 33.30 8.78
N PRO A 351 -25.37 32.23 8.43
CA PRO A 351 -26.53 31.79 9.21
C PRO A 351 -26.18 31.44 10.66
N VAL A 352 -27.08 31.74 11.60
CA VAL A 352 -26.89 31.44 13.03
C VAL A 352 -28.04 30.59 13.57
N LYS A 353 -27.75 29.33 13.91
CA LYS A 353 -28.64 28.41 14.64
C LYS A 353 -28.60 28.78 16.12
N VAL A 354 -29.68 29.34 16.65
CA VAL A 354 -29.87 29.65 18.07
C VAL A 354 -30.86 28.66 18.69
N THR A 355 -30.36 27.75 19.51
CA THR A 355 -31.18 26.83 20.31
C THR A 355 -31.52 27.49 21.65
N LEU A 356 -32.79 27.84 21.87
CA LEU A 356 -33.28 28.42 23.12
C LEU A 356 -33.76 27.34 24.08
N SER A 357 -33.28 27.35 25.33
CA SER A 357 -33.80 26.51 26.41
C SER A 357 -34.19 27.30 27.65
N GLU A 358 -35.15 26.76 28.38
CA GLU A 358 -35.42 27.18 29.75
C GLU A 358 -34.24 26.78 30.66
N GLY A 359 -33.93 27.59 31.68
CA GLY A 359 -32.85 27.31 32.64
C GLY A 359 -32.83 28.29 33.83
N PRO A 360 -32.14 27.96 34.93
CA PRO A 360 -32.10 28.79 36.14
C PRO A 360 -31.18 30.03 36.02
N HIS A 361 -30.26 30.02 35.07
CA HIS A 361 -29.30 31.10 34.80
C HIS A 361 -29.37 31.48 33.33
N HIS A 362 -29.17 32.77 33.02
CA HIS A 362 -29.20 33.28 31.65
C HIS A 362 -27.79 33.22 31.06
N VAL A 363 -27.51 32.17 30.29
CA VAL A 363 -26.15 31.86 29.79
C VAL A 363 -26.17 31.49 28.31
N ALA A 364 -25.06 31.75 27.61
CA ALA A 364 -24.82 31.34 26.25
C ALA A 364 -23.61 30.40 26.14
N LEU A 365 -23.68 29.43 25.23
CA LEU A 365 -22.66 28.41 24.99
C LEU A 365 -22.59 28.07 23.49
N PHE A 366 -21.39 28.00 22.91
CA PHE A 366 -21.20 27.53 21.53
C PHE A 366 -21.05 26.01 21.49
N LYS A 367 -21.50 25.36 20.40
CA LYS A 367 -21.40 23.89 20.25
C LYS A 367 -19.96 23.38 20.40
N ASP A 368 -18.99 24.13 19.89
CA ASP A 368 -17.58 23.71 19.76
C ASP A 368 -16.68 24.23 20.90
N SER A 369 -17.26 24.75 21.99
CA SER A 369 -16.51 25.32 23.11
C SER A 369 -17.18 25.03 24.44
N SER A 370 -16.38 24.71 25.46
CA SER A 370 -16.84 24.55 26.85
C SER A 370 -16.95 25.87 27.63
N ARG A 371 -16.70 27.04 27.00
CA ARG A 371 -16.87 28.35 27.65
C ARG A 371 -18.33 28.77 27.64
N GLU A 372 -18.94 28.76 28.83
CA GLU A 372 -20.19 29.47 29.11
C GLU A 372 -19.93 30.99 29.22
N PHE A 373 -20.89 31.79 28.74
CA PHE A 373 -20.91 33.25 28.84
C PHE A 373 -22.15 33.67 29.62
N ASP A 374 -21.99 34.48 30.67
CA ASP A 374 -23.10 34.96 31.50
C ASP A 374 -23.76 36.19 30.85
N LEU A 375 -25.03 36.04 30.44
CA LEU A 375 -25.76 37.09 29.75
C LEU A 375 -26.27 38.20 30.69
N THR A 376 -26.12 38.04 32.00
CA THR A 376 -26.40 39.11 32.98
C THR A 376 -25.24 40.09 33.14
N LYS A 377 -24.04 39.75 32.64
CA LYS A 377 -22.85 40.60 32.70
C LYS A 377 -22.54 41.20 31.33
N GLU A 378 -22.51 42.53 31.23
CA GLU A 378 -22.19 43.21 29.97
C GLU A 378 -20.75 42.91 29.49
N GLU A 379 -19.83 42.53 30.38
CA GLU A 379 -18.46 42.10 30.01
C GLU A 379 -18.46 40.77 29.23
N ASP A 380 -19.09 39.72 29.76
CA ASP A 380 -19.22 38.43 29.07
C ASP A 380 -20.11 38.55 27.82
N LEU A 381 -21.17 39.36 27.89
CA LEU A 381 -22.08 39.58 26.77
C LEU A 381 -21.40 40.40 25.64
N ALA A 382 -20.54 41.38 25.95
CA ALA A 382 -19.69 42.03 24.96
C ALA A 382 -18.62 41.08 24.38
N ALA A 383 -18.02 40.22 25.21
CA ALA A 383 -17.11 39.19 24.73
C ALA A 383 -17.81 38.20 23.77
N LEU A 384 -19.07 37.83 24.06
CA LEU A 384 -19.90 36.99 23.19
C LEU A 384 -20.19 37.67 21.83
N ARG A 385 -20.55 38.95 21.81
CA ARG A 385 -20.75 39.71 20.55
C ARG A 385 -19.49 39.69 19.67
N ASN A 386 -18.33 39.93 20.29
CA ASN A 386 -17.03 39.94 19.61
C ASN A 386 -16.67 38.55 19.06
N GLU A 387 -16.89 37.49 19.84
CA GLU A 387 -16.67 36.10 19.43
C GLU A 387 -17.57 35.70 18.25
N ILE A 388 -18.85 36.12 18.26
CA ILE A 388 -19.78 35.94 17.13
C ILE A 388 -19.29 36.68 15.88
N GLU A 389 -18.84 37.93 16.00
CA GLU A 389 -18.31 38.70 14.88
C GLU A 389 -17.05 38.05 14.28
N ILE A 390 -16.13 37.59 15.13
CA ILE A 390 -14.90 36.89 14.72
C ILE A 390 -15.26 35.61 13.95
N ARG A 391 -16.19 34.79 14.46
CA ARG A 391 -16.61 33.56 13.77
C ARG A 391 -17.36 33.84 12.46
N MET A 392 -18.21 34.87 12.41
CA MET A 392 -18.84 35.32 11.16
C MET A 392 -17.82 35.81 10.13
N ARG A 393 -16.75 36.48 10.56
CA ARG A 393 -15.67 36.92 9.67
C ARG A 393 -14.81 35.73 9.19
N ASN A 394 -14.51 34.78 10.06
CA ASN A 394 -13.67 33.62 9.76
C ASN A 394 -14.35 32.57 8.86
N SER A 395 -15.68 32.44 8.89
CA SER A 395 -16.40 31.48 8.01
C SER A 395 -16.58 31.97 6.57
N VAL A 396 -16.23 33.23 6.26
CA VAL A 396 -16.30 33.79 4.91
C VAL A 396 -14.99 33.51 4.15
N LYS A 397 -15.12 32.81 3.01
CA LYS A 397 -14.00 32.49 2.12
C LYS A 397 -13.44 33.74 1.44
N GLU A 398 -12.16 33.73 1.10
CA GLU A 398 -11.50 34.85 0.40
C GLU A 398 -12.26 35.26 -0.87
N GLY A 399 -12.53 36.56 -1.01
CA GLY A 399 -13.29 37.13 -2.13
C GLY A 399 -14.83 37.09 -1.98
N CYS A 400 -15.38 36.28 -1.08
CA CYS A 400 -16.81 36.27 -0.76
C CYS A 400 -17.16 37.34 0.29
N THR A 401 -18.46 37.62 0.48
CA THR A 401 -18.96 38.50 1.57
C THR A 401 -19.95 37.79 2.51
N VAL A 402 -20.46 36.63 2.11
CA VAL A 402 -21.43 35.80 2.82
C VAL A 402 -20.97 34.35 2.80
N SER A 403 -21.26 33.61 3.88
CA SER A 403 -20.98 32.17 3.97
C SER A 403 -22.27 31.35 4.08
N THR A 404 -22.21 30.10 3.61
CA THR A 404 -23.25 29.09 3.80
C THR A 404 -23.09 28.32 5.13
N GLU A 405 -21.98 28.53 5.84
CA GLU A 405 -21.62 27.82 7.07
C GLU A 405 -22.42 28.34 8.28
N THR A 406 -23.01 27.41 9.06
CA THR A 406 -23.91 27.74 10.18
C THR A 406 -23.16 27.85 11.51
N ILE A 407 -23.22 29.01 12.16
CA ILE A 407 -22.74 29.16 13.55
C ILE A 407 -23.81 28.59 14.50
N SER A 408 -23.43 27.68 15.40
CA SER A 408 -24.35 27.05 16.37
C SER A 408 -24.15 27.58 17.78
N LEU A 409 -25.20 28.18 18.34
CA LEU A 409 -25.25 28.79 19.67
C LEU A 409 -26.43 28.20 20.48
N SER A 410 -26.18 27.81 21.73
CA SER A 410 -27.21 27.50 22.71
C SER A 410 -27.34 28.67 23.68
N VAL A 411 -28.58 29.09 23.97
CA VAL A 411 -28.89 30.11 24.98
C VAL A 411 -29.91 29.53 25.96
N LYS A 412 -29.55 29.53 27.24
CA LYS A 412 -30.38 29.02 28.33
C LYS A 412 -30.80 30.18 29.21
N GLY A 413 -32.03 30.19 29.75
CA GLY A 413 -32.48 31.29 30.60
C GLY A 413 -33.88 31.13 31.18
N PRO A 414 -34.20 31.89 32.25
CA PRO A 414 -35.49 31.79 32.93
C PRO A 414 -36.62 32.34 32.04
N GLY A 415 -37.69 31.55 31.86
CA GLY A 415 -38.83 31.96 31.04
C GLY A 415 -38.56 32.07 29.53
N LEU A 416 -37.44 31.51 29.03
CA LEU A 416 -37.23 31.36 27.59
C LEU A 416 -38.13 30.26 27.02
N GLN A 417 -38.80 30.55 25.91
CA GLN A 417 -39.57 29.57 25.15
C GLN A 417 -38.64 28.61 24.41
N ARG A 418 -38.89 27.30 24.53
CA ARG A 418 -37.98 26.23 24.07
C ARG A 418 -38.12 26.03 22.56
N MET A 419 -37.15 26.45 21.75
CA MET A 419 -37.24 26.36 20.28
C MET A 419 -35.87 26.43 19.59
N VAL A 420 -35.80 26.02 18.31
CA VAL A 420 -34.62 26.23 17.46
C VAL A 420 -34.93 27.30 16.41
N LEU A 421 -34.24 28.44 16.51
CA LEU A 421 -34.30 29.57 15.60
C LEU A 421 -33.08 29.57 14.68
N VAL A 422 -33.22 30.05 13.44
CA VAL A 422 -32.12 30.23 12.49
C VAL A 422 -32.18 31.65 11.91
N ASP A 423 -31.27 32.54 12.32
CA ASP A 423 -31.13 33.87 11.68
C ASP A 423 -30.45 33.71 10.33
N LEU A 424 -31.01 34.35 9.30
CA LEU A 424 -30.41 34.39 7.96
C LEU A 424 -29.96 35.80 7.59
N PRO A 425 -28.88 35.94 6.80
CA PRO A 425 -28.50 37.20 6.17
C PRO A 425 -29.71 37.87 5.50
N GLY A 426 -29.85 39.18 5.71
CA GLY A 426 -31.02 39.92 5.23
C GLY A 426 -31.05 40.06 3.72
N VAL A 427 -32.24 39.91 3.12
CA VAL A 427 -32.41 40.08 1.66
C VAL A 427 -32.05 41.52 1.28
N ILE A 428 -31.15 41.66 0.29
CA ILE A 428 -30.68 42.95 -0.24
C ILE A 428 -31.23 43.20 -1.65
N SER A 429 -31.68 44.42 -1.91
CA SER A 429 -32.13 44.85 -3.24
C SER A 429 -30.96 45.24 -4.14
N THR A 430 -29.93 45.88 -3.59
CA THR A 430 -28.73 46.39 -4.27
C THR A 430 -27.46 46.01 -3.52
N VAL A 431 -26.33 45.88 -4.24
CA VAL A 431 -25.01 45.55 -3.69
C VAL A 431 -24.21 46.84 -3.46
N THR A 432 -23.58 46.98 -2.29
CA THR A 432 -22.82 48.19 -1.91
C THR A 432 -21.33 48.07 -2.24
N SER A 433 -20.66 49.19 -2.50
CA SER A 433 -19.20 49.28 -2.66
C SER A 433 -18.46 48.55 -1.54
N GLY A 434 -17.75 47.46 -1.89
CA GLY A 434 -17.03 46.61 -0.92
C GLY A 434 -17.65 45.23 -0.69
N MET A 435 -18.86 44.97 -1.18
CA MET A 435 -19.47 43.63 -1.25
C MET A 435 -19.12 42.93 -2.57
N ALA A 436 -19.06 41.59 -2.54
CA ALA A 436 -18.89 40.76 -3.75
C ALA A 436 -20.14 40.85 -4.65
N PRO A 437 -20.01 40.82 -5.99
CA PRO A 437 -21.12 41.09 -6.92
C PRO A 437 -22.23 40.02 -6.87
N ASP A 438 -21.88 38.79 -6.51
CA ASP A 438 -22.79 37.63 -6.34
C ASP A 438 -23.55 37.64 -5.00
N THR A 439 -23.16 38.49 -4.04
CA THR A 439 -23.70 38.49 -2.65
C THR A 439 -25.22 38.42 -2.60
N LYS A 440 -25.92 39.12 -3.50
CA LYS A 440 -27.39 39.12 -3.58
C LYS A 440 -27.95 37.73 -3.97
N GLU A 441 -27.35 37.05 -4.92
CA GLU A 441 -27.75 35.71 -5.38
C GLU A 441 -27.38 34.65 -4.33
N THR A 442 -26.21 34.81 -3.69
CA THR A 442 -25.75 33.95 -2.59
C THR A 442 -26.68 34.04 -1.38
N ILE A 443 -27.10 35.24 -0.94
CA ILE A 443 -28.12 35.41 0.11
C ILE A 443 -29.45 34.77 -0.32
N PHE A 444 -29.92 35.04 -1.54
CA PHE A 444 -31.19 34.50 -2.04
C PHE A 444 -31.20 32.96 -2.11
N SER A 445 -30.08 32.34 -2.51
CA SER A 445 -29.94 30.88 -2.54
C SER A 445 -29.90 30.25 -1.14
N ILE A 446 -29.22 30.87 -0.17
CA ILE A 446 -29.26 30.48 1.25
C ILE A 446 -30.68 30.58 1.80
N SER A 447 -31.35 31.73 1.66
CA SER A 447 -32.73 31.92 2.12
C SER A 447 -33.69 30.92 1.47
N LYS A 448 -33.53 30.66 0.17
CA LYS A 448 -34.33 29.68 -0.56
C LYS A 448 -34.11 28.26 -0.05
N ALA A 449 -32.87 27.83 0.17
CA ALA A 449 -32.56 26.48 0.68
C ALA A 449 -33.27 26.21 2.02
N TYR A 450 -33.09 27.10 3.02
CA TYR A 450 -33.76 26.93 4.32
C TYR A 450 -35.29 27.01 4.24
N MET A 451 -35.86 27.79 3.32
CA MET A 451 -37.32 27.87 3.14
C MET A 451 -37.90 26.72 2.30
N GLN A 452 -37.13 26.04 1.46
CA GLN A 452 -37.62 24.90 0.67
C GLN A 452 -38.00 23.70 1.52
N ASN A 453 -37.37 23.55 2.69
CA ASN A 453 -37.66 22.48 3.65
C ASN A 453 -39.13 22.53 4.12
N PRO A 454 -39.96 21.50 3.88
CA PRO A 454 -41.40 21.58 4.16
C PRO A 454 -41.72 21.70 5.65
N ASN A 455 -40.80 21.24 6.52
CA ASN A 455 -40.92 21.32 7.98
C ASN A 455 -40.35 22.61 8.57
N ALA A 456 -39.76 23.50 7.76
CA ALA A 456 -39.30 24.80 8.23
C ALA A 456 -40.48 25.75 8.43
N ILE A 457 -40.62 26.29 9.65
CA ILE A 457 -41.53 27.39 9.98
C ILE A 457 -40.87 28.68 9.51
N ILE A 458 -41.53 29.44 8.65
CA ILE A 458 -40.98 30.67 8.08
C ILE A 458 -41.44 31.85 8.94
N LEU A 459 -40.53 32.46 9.69
CA LEU A 459 -40.78 33.69 10.43
C LEU A 459 -40.44 34.90 9.54
N CYS A 460 -41.45 35.42 8.84
CA CYS A 460 -41.32 36.53 7.90
C CYS A 460 -41.43 37.88 8.65
N ILE A 461 -40.33 38.63 8.71
CA ILE A 461 -40.20 39.88 9.46
C ILE A 461 -40.13 41.06 8.48
N GLN A 462 -41.10 41.98 8.61
CA GLN A 462 -41.25 43.16 7.76
C GLN A 462 -41.28 44.46 8.58
N ASP A 463 -40.76 45.53 8.00
CA ASP A 463 -40.76 46.89 8.57
C ASP A 463 -42.10 47.59 8.34
N GLY A 464 -42.82 47.97 9.41
CA GLY A 464 -44.09 48.69 9.30
C GLY A 464 -43.95 50.18 8.96
N SER A 465 -42.74 50.75 9.03
CA SER A 465 -42.45 52.15 8.67
C SER A 465 -42.11 52.37 7.19
N VAL A 466 -42.01 51.28 6.41
CA VAL A 466 -41.64 51.28 4.98
C VAL A 466 -42.79 50.71 4.14
N ASP A 467 -42.90 51.13 2.88
CA ASP A 467 -43.91 50.62 1.95
C ASP A 467 -43.86 49.10 1.79
N ALA A 468 -44.96 48.45 2.15
CA ALA A 468 -45.20 47.02 2.02
C ALA A 468 -44.79 46.43 0.65
N GLU A 469 -45.04 47.17 -0.43
CA GLU A 469 -44.81 46.79 -1.83
C GLU A 469 -43.34 46.84 -2.28
N ARG A 470 -42.42 47.35 -1.45
CA ARG A 470 -40.97 47.38 -1.75
C ARG A 470 -40.22 46.14 -1.24
N SER A 471 -40.91 45.24 -0.54
CA SER A 471 -40.32 44.13 0.22
C SER A 471 -40.14 42.91 -0.66
N ILE A 472 -38.89 42.48 -0.87
CA ILE A 472 -38.58 41.34 -1.76
C ILE A 472 -38.84 40.00 -1.04
N VAL A 473 -38.75 39.99 0.30
CA VAL A 473 -39.04 38.80 1.10
C VAL A 473 -40.48 38.31 0.96
N THR A 474 -41.49 39.19 0.82
CA THR A 474 -42.91 38.76 0.82
C THR A 474 -43.25 37.93 -0.42
N ASP A 475 -42.77 38.34 -1.60
CA ASP A 475 -42.87 37.56 -2.85
C ASP A 475 -42.10 36.25 -2.78
N LEU A 476 -40.91 36.24 -2.16
CA LEU A 476 -40.10 35.03 -1.99
C LEU A 476 -40.81 34.01 -1.07
N VAL A 477 -41.34 34.46 0.07
CA VAL A 477 -42.11 33.61 0.99
C VAL A 477 -43.39 33.11 0.32
N SER A 478 -44.09 33.96 -0.44
CA SER A 478 -45.29 33.58 -1.20
C SER A 478 -45.02 32.53 -2.29
N GLN A 479 -43.77 32.37 -2.75
CA GLN A 479 -43.36 31.30 -3.67
C GLN A 479 -43.03 29.98 -2.93
N MET A 480 -42.60 30.03 -1.66
CA MET A 480 -42.20 28.85 -0.87
C MET A 480 -43.33 28.29 0.00
N ASP A 481 -44.31 29.10 0.40
CA ASP A 481 -45.54 28.70 1.09
C ASP A 481 -46.77 29.45 0.54
N PRO A 482 -47.26 29.14 -0.68
CA PRO A 482 -48.44 29.80 -1.26
C PRO A 482 -49.75 29.58 -0.49
N GLN A 483 -49.76 28.69 0.51
CA GLN A 483 -50.94 28.38 1.33
C GLN A 483 -50.87 29.03 2.72
N GLY A 484 -49.72 29.58 3.14
CA GLY A 484 -49.51 30.15 4.46
C GLY A 484 -49.55 29.14 5.61
N LYS A 485 -49.29 27.85 5.32
CA LYS A 485 -49.47 26.74 6.26
C LYS A 485 -48.35 26.60 7.30
N ARG A 486 -47.20 27.24 7.07
CA ARG A 486 -46.02 27.19 7.95
C ARG A 486 -45.36 28.56 8.11
N THR A 487 -45.99 29.62 7.61
CA THR A 487 -45.51 30.99 7.67
C THR A 487 -46.13 31.74 8.84
N ILE A 488 -45.34 32.48 9.60
CA ILE A 488 -45.77 33.43 10.63
C ILE A 488 -45.25 34.81 10.23
N PHE A 489 -46.13 35.80 10.18
CA PHE A 489 -45.81 37.16 9.75
C PHE A 489 -45.64 38.09 10.95
N VAL A 490 -44.59 38.91 10.94
CA VAL A 490 -44.24 39.84 12.03
C VAL A 490 -43.98 41.23 11.48
N LEU A 491 -44.78 42.20 11.91
CA LEU A 491 -44.62 43.62 11.60
C LEU A 491 -43.83 44.32 12.73
N THR A 492 -42.68 44.90 12.40
CA THR A 492 -41.83 45.65 13.34
C THR A 492 -42.00 47.16 13.20
N LYS A 493 -41.47 47.95 14.14
CA LYS A 493 -41.47 49.43 14.11
C LYS A 493 -42.86 50.06 13.96
N VAL A 494 -43.88 49.39 14.51
CA VAL A 494 -45.29 49.81 14.43
C VAL A 494 -45.53 51.15 15.15
N ASP A 495 -44.68 51.48 16.13
CA ASP A 495 -44.65 52.79 16.78
C ASP A 495 -44.27 53.92 15.82
N LEU A 496 -43.30 53.69 14.92
CA LEU A 496 -42.92 54.65 13.87
C LEU A 496 -44.02 54.74 12.80
N ALA A 497 -44.68 53.63 12.47
CA ALA A 497 -45.81 53.61 11.55
C ALA A 497 -46.99 54.46 12.06
N GLU A 498 -47.34 54.33 13.36
CA GLU A 498 -48.40 55.14 13.99
C GLU A 498 -48.00 56.64 14.11
N LYS A 499 -46.73 56.94 14.40
CA LYS A 499 -46.20 58.32 14.47
C LYS A 499 -46.18 59.00 13.09
N ASN A 500 -45.77 58.30 12.04
CA ASN A 500 -45.55 58.85 10.70
C ASN A 500 -46.85 59.00 9.86
N VAL A 501 -48.03 58.78 10.48
CA VAL A 501 -49.34 58.86 9.81
C VAL A 501 -49.45 57.92 8.59
N ALA A 502 -48.79 56.75 8.67
CA ALA A 502 -49.15 55.64 7.79
C ALA A 502 -50.62 55.29 8.04
N SER A 503 -51.42 55.13 6.98
CA SER A 503 -52.87 55.02 7.13
C SER A 503 -53.23 53.80 8.00
N PRO A 504 -53.97 53.96 9.12
CA PRO A 504 -54.18 52.86 10.07
C PRO A 504 -54.93 51.68 9.41
N ASN A 505 -55.82 51.99 8.46
CA ASN A 505 -56.51 51.01 7.61
C ASN A 505 -55.54 50.10 6.82
N ARG A 506 -54.35 50.58 6.43
CA ARG A 506 -53.33 49.78 5.72
C ARG A 506 -52.55 48.87 6.67
N ILE A 507 -52.24 49.35 7.88
CA ILE A 507 -51.68 48.51 8.96
C ILE A 507 -52.67 47.40 9.32
N GLN A 508 -53.97 47.73 9.42
CA GLN A 508 -55.04 46.76 9.59
C GLN A 508 -55.10 45.76 8.42
N GLN A 509 -55.07 46.20 7.15
CA GLN A 509 -55.08 45.31 5.98
C GLN A 509 -53.87 44.36 5.92
N ILE A 510 -52.70 44.77 6.45
CA ILE A 510 -51.53 43.89 6.60
C ILE A 510 -51.82 42.80 7.65
N ILE A 511 -52.29 43.17 8.83
CA ILE A 511 -52.47 42.26 9.97
C ILE A 511 -53.75 41.41 9.87
N GLU A 512 -54.70 41.81 9.03
CA GLU A 512 -55.82 40.98 8.56
C GLU A 512 -55.44 40.04 7.40
N GLY A 513 -54.21 40.09 6.88
CA GLY A 513 -53.75 39.26 5.77
C GLY A 513 -54.44 39.56 4.44
N LYS A 514 -54.90 40.80 4.22
CA LYS A 514 -55.65 41.24 3.03
C LYS A 514 -54.82 42.04 2.04
N LEU A 515 -53.72 42.66 2.46
CA LEU A 515 -52.87 43.48 1.56
C LEU A 515 -52.00 42.64 0.62
N PHE A 516 -51.55 41.47 1.08
CA PHE A 516 -50.62 40.61 0.34
C PHE A 516 -51.32 39.38 -0.28
N PRO A 517 -50.79 38.81 -1.37
CA PRO A 517 -51.19 37.48 -1.84
C PRO A 517 -50.69 36.36 -0.90
N MET A 518 -49.61 36.63 -0.15
CA MET A 518 -49.04 35.76 0.87
C MET A 518 -50.01 35.59 2.06
N LYS A 519 -50.17 34.34 2.51
CA LYS A 519 -50.93 33.98 3.71
C LYS A 519 -49.97 33.58 4.83
N ALA A 520 -50.42 33.69 6.07
CA ALA A 520 -49.70 33.22 7.25
C ALA A 520 -50.67 32.58 8.26
N LEU A 521 -50.14 31.67 9.11
CA LEU A 521 -50.83 31.09 10.26
C LEU A 521 -51.23 32.14 11.30
N GLY A 522 -50.42 33.19 11.41
CA GLY A 522 -50.64 34.30 12.33
C GLY A 522 -49.90 35.55 11.89
N TYR A 523 -50.48 36.70 12.19
CA TYR A 523 -49.93 38.02 11.93
C TYR A 523 -49.74 38.73 13.28
N PHE A 524 -48.51 39.14 13.57
CA PHE A 524 -48.11 39.76 14.83
C PHE A 524 -47.54 41.16 14.62
N ALA A 525 -47.71 42.05 15.60
CA ALA A 525 -47.12 43.37 15.65
C ALA A 525 -46.24 43.51 16.91
N VAL A 526 -45.00 43.98 16.73
CA VAL A 526 -43.97 44.07 17.79
C VAL A 526 -43.18 45.39 17.73
N VAL A 527 -42.64 45.81 18.87
CA VAL A 527 -41.82 47.02 19.01
C VAL A 527 -40.50 46.67 19.71
N THR A 528 -39.40 46.73 18.97
CA THR A 528 -38.08 46.24 19.42
C THR A 528 -37.13 47.37 19.87
N GLY A 529 -37.66 48.35 20.61
CA GLY A 529 -36.91 49.48 21.19
C GLY A 529 -37.09 50.80 20.44
N LYS A 530 -36.60 51.91 21.02
CA LYS A 530 -36.83 53.28 20.52
C LYS A 530 -35.83 53.72 19.44
N GLY A 531 -34.94 52.80 19.02
CA GLY A 531 -33.91 53.02 18.00
C GLY A 531 -32.49 53.20 18.55
N ASN A 532 -32.34 53.36 19.86
CA ASN A 532 -31.02 53.49 20.51
C ASN A 532 -30.31 52.12 20.61
N SER A 533 -28.98 52.12 20.50
CA SER A 533 -28.16 50.90 20.56
C SER A 533 -27.89 50.40 21.99
N SER A 534 -28.02 51.25 23.00
CA SER A 534 -27.70 50.98 24.41
C SER A 534 -28.90 50.65 25.30
N GLU A 535 -30.11 50.48 24.73
CA GLU A 535 -31.30 50.10 25.50
C GLU A 535 -31.26 48.62 25.88
N SER A 536 -31.48 48.34 27.18
CA SER A 536 -31.57 46.98 27.73
C SER A 536 -32.90 46.33 27.34
N ILE A 537 -32.95 44.99 27.35
CA ILE A 537 -34.13 44.24 26.92
C ILE A 537 -35.34 44.51 27.83
N GLU A 538 -35.13 44.76 29.12
CA GLU A 538 -36.15 45.08 30.12
C GLU A 538 -36.86 46.39 29.75
N SER A 539 -36.08 47.47 29.57
CA SER A 539 -36.59 48.78 29.15
C SER A 539 -37.35 48.77 27.83
N ILE A 540 -37.09 47.77 26.97
CA ILE A 540 -37.77 47.59 25.69
C ILE A 540 -39.08 46.80 25.84
N LYS A 541 -39.10 45.77 26.70
CA LYS A 541 -40.34 45.07 27.07
C LYS A 541 -41.32 46.05 27.72
N GLU A 542 -40.85 46.86 28.68
CA GLU A 542 -41.63 47.91 29.34
C GLU A 542 -42.19 48.92 28.32
N TYR A 543 -41.37 49.36 27.35
CA TYR A 543 -41.83 50.26 26.29
C TYR A 543 -42.81 49.60 25.30
N GLU A 544 -42.63 48.33 24.97
CA GLU A 544 -43.56 47.57 24.12
C GLU A 544 -44.94 47.45 24.80
N GLU A 545 -44.97 47.14 26.10
CA GLU A 545 -46.20 47.08 26.88
C GLU A 545 -46.84 48.47 27.06
N GLU A 546 -46.08 49.51 27.40
CA GLU A 546 -46.57 50.90 27.49
C GLU A 546 -47.15 51.37 26.13
N PHE A 547 -46.47 51.07 25.03
CA PHE A 547 -46.91 51.44 23.69
C PHE A 547 -48.23 50.76 23.33
N PHE A 548 -48.34 49.44 23.47
CA PHE A 548 -49.57 48.73 23.09
C PHE A 548 -50.75 49.02 24.05
N GLN A 549 -50.49 49.31 25.33
CA GLN A 549 -51.53 49.84 26.24
C GLN A 549 -52.04 51.22 25.80
N ASN A 550 -51.18 52.06 25.22
CA ASN A 550 -51.52 53.44 24.89
C ASN A 550 -51.96 53.68 23.44
N SER A 551 -51.52 52.86 22.50
CA SER A 551 -51.74 52.96 21.05
C SER A 551 -53.22 53.09 20.66
N LYS A 552 -53.48 53.90 19.62
CA LYS A 552 -54.82 54.03 19.03
C LYS A 552 -55.22 52.74 18.30
N LEU A 553 -54.26 51.96 17.81
CA LEU A 553 -54.50 50.75 17.02
C LEU A 553 -55.17 49.64 17.84
N LEU A 554 -54.82 49.47 19.13
CA LEU A 554 -55.58 48.61 20.05
C LEU A 554 -56.89 49.25 20.48
N LYS A 555 -56.89 50.54 20.84
CA LYS A 555 -58.08 51.24 21.38
C LYS A 555 -59.22 51.38 20.36
N THR A 556 -58.94 51.28 19.06
CA THR A 556 -59.93 51.21 17.96
C THR A 556 -60.30 49.77 17.58
N SER A 557 -59.88 48.77 18.38
CA SER A 557 -60.13 47.33 18.14
C SER A 557 -59.58 46.77 16.81
N MET A 558 -58.65 47.47 16.17
CA MET A 558 -58.02 47.03 14.91
C MET A 558 -56.98 45.92 15.14
N LEU A 559 -56.40 45.84 16.33
CA LEU A 559 -55.44 44.80 16.74
C LEU A 559 -56.01 44.00 17.92
N LYS A 560 -55.92 42.66 17.84
CA LYS A 560 -56.31 41.76 18.94
C LYS A 560 -55.15 41.61 19.93
N ALA A 561 -55.46 41.50 21.22
CA ALA A 561 -54.44 41.41 22.29
C ALA A 561 -53.43 40.26 22.11
N HIS A 562 -53.83 39.13 21.53
CA HIS A 562 -52.93 38.00 21.25
C HIS A 562 -52.05 38.19 20.00
N GLN A 563 -52.31 39.20 19.16
CA GLN A 563 -51.53 39.52 17.96
C GLN A 563 -50.45 40.60 18.23
N VAL A 564 -50.30 41.05 19.48
CA VAL A 564 -49.34 42.10 19.86
C VAL A 564 -48.42 41.64 20.98
N THR A 565 -47.28 42.32 21.13
CA THR A 565 -46.12 41.98 21.98
C THR A 565 -45.28 40.79 21.49
N THR A 566 -43.98 40.89 21.72
CA THR A 566 -43.00 39.85 21.40
C THR A 566 -43.20 38.60 22.29
N LYS A 567 -43.81 38.75 23.47
CA LYS A 567 -44.17 37.65 24.38
C LYS A 567 -45.23 36.71 23.79
N ASN A 568 -46.28 37.27 23.17
CA ASN A 568 -47.30 36.46 22.51
C ASN A 568 -46.79 35.82 21.22
N LEU A 569 -45.92 36.52 20.48
CA LEU A 569 -45.22 35.99 19.33
C LEU A 569 -44.36 34.76 19.70
N SER A 570 -43.53 34.86 20.74
CA SER A 570 -42.64 33.75 21.13
C SER A 570 -43.42 32.53 21.61
N LEU A 571 -44.53 32.72 22.33
CA LEU A 571 -45.42 31.62 22.71
C LEU A 571 -46.05 30.93 21.48
N ALA A 572 -46.63 31.70 20.54
CA ALA A 572 -47.28 31.13 19.36
C ALA A 572 -46.29 30.42 18.41
N VAL A 573 -45.05 30.92 18.30
CA VAL A 573 -43.96 30.25 17.57
C VAL A 573 -43.56 28.95 18.27
N SER A 574 -43.48 28.94 19.60
CA SER A 574 -43.21 27.75 20.42
C SER A 574 -44.27 26.66 20.23
N ASP A 575 -45.56 27.02 20.32
CA ASP A 575 -46.67 26.08 20.16
C ASP A 575 -46.73 25.47 18.76
N CYS A 576 -46.50 26.29 17.72
CA CYS A 576 -46.44 25.83 16.33
C CYS A 576 -45.25 24.89 16.11
N PHE A 577 -44.07 25.25 16.62
CA PHE A 577 -42.86 24.42 16.58
C PHE A 577 -43.09 23.07 17.27
N TRP A 578 -43.53 23.04 18.53
CA TRP A 578 -43.75 21.79 19.26
C TRP A 578 -44.88 20.93 18.68
N LYS A 579 -45.89 21.53 18.05
CA LYS A 579 -46.89 20.78 17.28
C LYS A 579 -46.23 20.04 16.10
N MET A 580 -45.48 20.74 15.26
CA MET A 580 -44.81 20.13 14.11
C MET A 580 -43.74 19.11 14.54
N VAL A 581 -43.01 19.35 15.64
CA VAL A 581 -42.00 18.41 16.17
C VAL A 581 -42.65 17.09 16.54
N ARG A 582 -43.81 17.11 17.22
CA ARG A 582 -44.57 15.89 17.54
C ARG A 582 -45.00 15.13 16.29
N GLU A 583 -45.61 15.82 15.34
CA GLU A 583 -46.14 15.21 14.11
C GLU A 583 -45.04 14.63 13.19
N SER A 584 -43.82 15.16 13.23
CA SER A 584 -42.69 14.74 12.38
C SER A 584 -41.77 13.70 13.02
N VAL A 585 -41.48 13.80 14.32
CA VAL A 585 -40.52 12.92 15.01
C VAL A 585 -41.01 11.47 15.10
N GLU A 586 -42.30 11.26 15.32
CA GLU A 586 -42.91 9.91 15.27
C GLU A 586 -42.68 9.26 13.89
N GLN A 587 -42.89 10.01 12.79
CA GLN A 587 -42.66 9.53 11.42
C GLN A 587 -41.19 9.24 11.14
N GLN A 588 -40.26 10.03 11.67
CA GLN A 588 -38.82 9.78 11.51
C GLN A 588 -38.36 8.55 12.30
N ALA A 589 -38.85 8.35 13.53
CA ALA A 589 -38.54 7.16 14.30
C ALA A 589 -38.96 5.88 13.58
N ASP A 590 -40.17 5.83 13.02
CA ASP A 590 -40.62 4.68 12.21
C ASP A 590 -39.81 4.51 10.91
N ALA A 591 -39.39 5.59 10.24
CA ALA A 591 -38.52 5.53 9.07
C ALA A 591 -37.12 4.96 9.39
N PHE A 592 -36.48 5.40 10.48
CA PHE A 592 -35.20 4.84 10.94
C PHE A 592 -35.34 3.40 11.42
N LYS A 593 -36.45 3.04 12.08
CA LYS A 593 -36.78 1.67 12.52
C LYS A 593 -36.97 0.71 11.34
N ALA A 594 -37.66 1.14 10.28
CA ALA A 594 -37.74 0.39 9.02
C ALA A 594 -36.37 0.24 8.33
N THR A 595 -35.57 1.33 8.33
CA THR A 595 -34.20 1.31 7.78
C THR A 595 -33.29 0.34 8.53
N ARG A 596 -33.35 0.35 9.88
CA ARG A 596 -32.67 -0.62 10.74
C ARG A 596 -33.09 -2.05 10.44
N PHE A 597 -34.39 -2.31 10.31
CA PHE A 597 -34.90 -3.66 10.02
C PHE A 597 -34.37 -4.18 8.67
N ASN A 598 -34.28 -3.30 7.65
CA ASN A 598 -33.67 -3.65 6.36
C ASN A 598 -32.18 -3.97 6.50
N LEU A 599 -31.40 -3.16 7.23
CA LEU A 599 -29.96 -3.40 7.47
C LEU A 599 -29.71 -4.67 8.29
N GLU A 600 -30.47 -4.88 9.38
CA GLU A 600 -30.41 -6.12 10.16
C GLU A 600 -30.79 -7.35 9.31
N THR A 601 -31.70 -7.21 8.36
CA THR A 601 -32.09 -8.30 7.43
C THR A 601 -30.99 -8.56 6.39
N GLU A 602 -30.38 -7.52 5.83
CA GLU A 602 -29.20 -7.68 4.95
C GLU A 602 -28.03 -8.34 5.70
N TRP A 603 -27.76 -7.94 6.95
CA TRP A 603 -26.75 -8.59 7.79
C TRP A 603 -27.06 -10.08 8.01
N LYS A 604 -28.29 -10.41 8.43
CA LYS A 604 -28.69 -11.80 8.71
C LYS A 604 -28.66 -12.68 7.45
N ASN A 605 -28.93 -12.10 6.26
CA ASN A 605 -28.85 -12.81 4.99
C ASN A 605 -27.40 -13.04 4.52
N ASN A 606 -26.54 -12.03 4.63
CA ASN A 606 -25.16 -12.09 4.13
C ASN A 606 -24.17 -12.74 5.13
N TYR A 607 -24.41 -12.57 6.44
CA TYR A 607 -23.47 -12.91 7.52
C TYR A 607 -24.13 -13.64 8.71
N PRO A 608 -24.95 -14.71 8.50
CA PRO A 608 -25.83 -15.32 9.51
C PRO A 608 -25.15 -15.93 10.77
N ARG A 609 -23.82 -15.93 10.86
CA ARG A 609 -23.04 -16.45 11.99
C ARG A 609 -21.98 -15.48 12.51
N LEU A 610 -21.92 -14.25 11.98
CA LEU A 610 -20.97 -13.24 12.44
C LEU A 610 -21.69 -12.21 13.31
N ARG A 611 -21.06 -11.86 14.44
CA ARG A 611 -21.46 -10.71 15.25
C ARG A 611 -21.15 -9.42 14.47
N GLU A 612 -22.03 -8.43 14.60
CA GLU A 612 -21.77 -7.04 14.23
C GLU A 612 -20.56 -6.51 15.03
N LEU A 613 -19.47 -6.15 14.33
CA LEU A 613 -18.24 -5.61 14.91
C LEU A 613 -17.88 -4.30 14.21
N ASP A 614 -17.67 -3.25 14.98
CA ASP A 614 -17.26 -1.94 14.48
C ASP A 614 -15.86 -1.98 13.86
N ARG A 615 -15.51 -0.97 13.05
CA ARG A 615 -14.14 -0.82 12.54
C ARG A 615 -13.08 -0.76 13.65
N ASN A 616 -13.39 -0.20 14.83
CA ASN A 616 -12.50 -0.21 15.98
C ASN A 616 -12.41 -1.61 16.66
N GLU A 617 -13.53 -2.34 16.80
CA GLU A 617 -13.50 -3.72 17.34
C GLU A 617 -12.76 -4.68 16.40
N LEU A 618 -12.96 -4.52 15.09
CA LEU A 618 -12.22 -5.25 14.04
C LEU A 618 -10.74 -4.90 14.04
N PHE A 619 -10.37 -3.64 14.28
CA PHE A 619 -8.98 -3.22 14.40
C PHE A 619 -8.29 -3.88 15.60
N GLU A 620 -8.91 -3.84 16.79
CA GLU A 620 -8.32 -4.50 17.98
C GLU A 620 -8.27 -6.04 17.82
N LYS A 621 -9.24 -6.67 17.13
CA LYS A 621 -9.13 -8.11 16.77
C LYS A 621 -7.90 -8.36 15.87
N ALA A 622 -7.77 -7.62 14.77
CA ALA A 622 -6.68 -7.79 13.81
C ALA A 622 -5.30 -7.48 14.41
N LYS A 623 -5.23 -6.48 15.29
CA LYS A 623 -4.05 -6.11 16.08
C LYS A 623 -3.60 -7.27 16.97
N ASN A 624 -4.53 -7.93 17.68
CA ASN A 624 -4.18 -9.12 18.47
C ASN A 624 -3.67 -10.25 17.59
N GLU A 625 -4.33 -10.52 16.45
CA GLU A 625 -3.91 -11.55 15.48
C GLU A 625 -2.49 -11.30 14.94
N ILE A 626 -2.16 -10.05 14.59
CA ILE A 626 -0.81 -9.64 14.15
C ILE A 626 0.22 -9.77 15.28
N LEU A 627 -0.16 -9.47 16.53
CA LEU A 627 0.73 -9.64 17.68
C LEU A 627 1.00 -11.12 17.98
N ASP A 628 0.02 -12.00 17.82
CA ASP A 628 0.19 -13.46 17.94
C ASP A 628 1.07 -14.02 16.80
N GLU A 629 0.93 -13.50 15.57
CA GLU A 629 1.83 -13.82 14.44
C GLU A 629 3.29 -13.45 14.77
N VAL A 630 3.53 -12.24 15.28
CA VAL A 630 4.86 -11.78 15.71
C VAL A 630 5.40 -12.56 16.91
N ILE A 631 4.55 -12.95 17.87
CA ILE A 631 4.96 -13.85 18.96
C ILE A 631 5.40 -15.21 18.38
N SER A 632 4.72 -15.73 17.35
CA SER A 632 5.14 -16.99 16.71
C SER A 632 6.48 -16.90 15.96
N LEU A 633 6.87 -15.71 15.45
CA LEU A 633 8.23 -15.46 14.94
C LEU A 633 9.30 -15.58 16.04
N THR A 634 8.99 -15.20 17.29
CA THR A 634 9.92 -15.38 18.43
C THR A 634 10.11 -16.85 18.84
N GLN A 635 9.23 -17.75 18.39
CA GLN A 635 9.26 -19.19 18.70
C GLN A 635 9.99 -20.03 17.63
N VAL A 636 10.45 -19.42 16.54
CA VAL A 636 11.23 -20.10 15.50
C VAL A 636 12.53 -20.66 16.08
N THR A 637 12.80 -21.94 15.84
CA THR A 637 13.89 -22.65 16.54
C THR A 637 15.27 -22.12 16.17
N PRO A 638 16.24 -22.08 17.10
CA PRO A 638 17.60 -21.63 16.83
C PRO A 638 18.26 -22.33 15.63
N LYS A 639 18.06 -23.65 15.51
CA LYS A 639 18.61 -24.47 14.42
C LYS A 639 18.09 -24.04 13.05
N HIS A 640 16.81 -23.67 12.93
CA HIS A 640 16.25 -23.23 11.66
C HIS A 640 16.86 -21.89 11.20
N TRP A 641 17.09 -20.96 12.13
CA TRP A 641 17.80 -19.71 11.83
C TRP A 641 19.24 -19.96 11.38
N GLU A 642 19.98 -20.84 12.06
CA GLU A 642 21.35 -21.21 11.65
C GLU A 642 21.39 -21.82 10.24
N GLU A 643 20.52 -22.80 9.94
CA GLU A 643 20.42 -23.44 8.62
C GLU A 643 20.05 -22.45 7.50
N MET A 644 19.11 -21.53 7.76
CA MET A 644 18.69 -20.52 6.78
C MET A 644 19.75 -19.44 6.56
N LEU A 645 20.45 -19.01 7.62
CA LEU A 645 21.53 -18.01 7.53
C LEU A 645 22.76 -18.59 6.84
N GLU A 646 23.21 -19.80 7.18
CA GLU A 646 24.38 -20.42 6.55
C GLU A 646 24.17 -20.61 5.04
N LYS A 647 22.99 -21.11 4.64
CA LYS A 647 22.63 -21.31 3.24
C LYS A 647 22.59 -19.99 2.46
N THR A 648 21.80 -19.02 2.90
CA THR A 648 21.63 -17.76 2.15
C THR A 648 22.91 -16.93 2.11
N LEU A 649 23.70 -16.94 3.20
CA LEU A 649 25.03 -16.33 3.22
C LEU A 649 25.95 -17.00 2.19
N TRP A 650 25.95 -18.33 2.10
CA TRP A 650 26.76 -19.05 1.11
C TRP A 650 26.33 -18.80 -0.33
N GLU A 651 25.03 -18.75 -0.62
CA GLU A 651 24.50 -18.39 -1.95
C GLU A 651 24.96 -16.98 -2.37
N ARG A 652 24.93 -16.01 -1.45
CA ARG A 652 25.39 -14.62 -1.66
C ARG A 652 26.92 -14.49 -1.79
N VAL A 653 27.68 -15.31 -1.07
CA VAL A 653 29.15 -15.21 -0.92
C VAL A 653 29.94 -16.04 -1.93
N SER A 654 29.49 -17.25 -2.24
CA SER A 654 30.27 -18.27 -2.97
C SER A 654 30.85 -17.81 -4.31
N THR A 655 30.12 -16.97 -5.06
CA THR A 655 30.63 -16.36 -6.30
C THR A 655 31.86 -15.48 -6.03
N HIS A 656 31.88 -14.68 -4.96
CA HIS A 656 33.05 -13.86 -4.65
C HIS A 656 34.26 -14.74 -4.28
N VAL A 657 34.04 -15.78 -3.47
CA VAL A 657 35.06 -16.75 -3.06
C VAL A 657 35.72 -17.42 -4.27
N ILE A 658 34.93 -17.96 -5.20
CA ILE A 658 35.47 -18.68 -6.35
C ILE A 658 36.19 -17.72 -7.32
N GLU A 659 35.58 -16.60 -7.72
CA GLU A 659 36.17 -15.71 -8.74
C GLU A 659 37.36 -14.88 -8.23
N ASN A 660 37.33 -14.41 -6.96
CA ASN A 660 38.24 -13.36 -6.48
C ASN A 660 39.29 -13.85 -5.47
N ILE A 661 39.08 -15.02 -4.87
CA ILE A 661 39.95 -15.60 -3.83
C ILE A 661 40.59 -16.89 -4.35
N TYR A 662 39.79 -17.89 -4.72
CA TYR A 662 40.28 -19.21 -5.12
C TYR A 662 40.93 -19.21 -6.52
N LEU A 663 40.20 -18.80 -7.56
CA LEU A 663 40.69 -18.81 -8.94
C LEU A 663 42.00 -18.02 -9.14
N PRO A 664 42.23 -16.84 -8.51
CA PRO A 664 43.50 -16.13 -8.62
C PRO A 664 44.65 -16.75 -7.79
N ALA A 665 44.35 -17.39 -6.66
CA ALA A 665 45.37 -18.02 -5.82
C ALA A 665 45.89 -19.33 -6.44
N ALA A 666 44.98 -20.16 -6.97
CA ALA A 666 45.30 -21.43 -7.61
C ALA A 666 46.04 -21.31 -8.97
N GLN A 667 46.30 -20.08 -9.43
CA GLN A 667 47.21 -19.79 -10.56
C GLN A 667 48.65 -19.51 -10.14
N THR A 668 48.96 -19.55 -8.83
CA THR A 668 50.33 -19.31 -8.33
C THR A 668 51.13 -20.61 -8.26
N ALA A 669 52.39 -20.57 -8.69
CA ALA A 669 53.21 -21.77 -8.91
C ALA A 669 53.78 -22.42 -7.63
N ASN A 670 53.61 -21.83 -6.44
CA ASN A 670 54.09 -22.39 -5.18
C ASN A 670 53.03 -22.26 -4.06
N SER A 671 52.88 -23.28 -3.22
CA SER A 671 52.06 -23.25 -1.99
C SER A 671 52.29 -22.04 -1.08
N GLY A 672 53.54 -21.58 -0.95
CA GLY A 672 53.86 -20.36 -0.20
C GLY A 672 53.17 -19.12 -0.77
N THR A 673 53.25 -18.93 -2.09
CA THR A 673 52.60 -17.82 -2.79
C THR A 673 51.08 -17.97 -2.86
N PHE A 674 50.56 -19.20 -2.91
CA PHE A 674 49.12 -19.48 -2.80
C PHE A 674 48.58 -18.96 -1.47
N ASN A 675 49.16 -19.41 -0.36
CA ASN A 675 48.71 -19.04 0.98
C ASN A 675 48.79 -17.52 1.22
N THR A 676 49.89 -16.87 0.82
CA THR A 676 50.01 -15.39 0.92
C THR A 676 48.96 -14.66 0.07
N THR A 677 48.66 -15.16 -1.14
CA THR A 677 47.62 -14.57 -2.01
C THR A 677 46.23 -14.73 -1.39
N VAL A 678 45.93 -15.93 -0.88
CA VAL A 678 44.69 -16.24 -0.15
C VAL A 678 44.51 -15.32 1.06
N ASP A 679 45.52 -15.18 1.91
CA ASP A 679 45.43 -14.39 3.14
C ASP A 679 45.20 -12.89 2.86
N ILE A 680 45.89 -12.33 1.86
CA ILE A 680 45.68 -10.94 1.41
C ILE A 680 44.26 -10.75 0.88
N LYS A 681 43.74 -11.70 0.09
CA LYS A 681 42.39 -11.63 -0.49
C LYS A 681 41.30 -11.81 0.56
N LEU A 682 41.44 -12.78 1.48
CA LEU A 682 40.53 -12.98 2.61
C LEU A 682 40.48 -11.72 3.48
N LYS A 683 41.63 -11.14 3.87
CA LYS A 683 41.67 -9.92 4.67
C LYS A 683 41.01 -8.72 3.97
N GLN A 684 41.30 -8.50 2.70
CA GLN A 684 40.65 -7.44 1.91
C GLN A 684 39.13 -7.60 1.82
N TRP A 685 38.63 -8.84 1.91
CA TRP A 685 37.21 -9.17 1.87
C TRP A 685 36.53 -9.07 3.26
N THR A 686 37.17 -9.53 4.33
CA THR A 686 36.70 -9.34 5.72
C THR A 686 36.63 -7.86 6.09
N ASP A 687 37.63 -7.09 5.70
CA ASP A 687 37.77 -5.71 6.19
C ASP A 687 36.77 -4.75 5.51
N LYS A 688 36.10 -5.15 4.41
CA LYS A 688 35.36 -4.24 3.52
C LYS A 688 34.05 -4.73 2.92
N GLN A 689 33.73 -6.04 2.92
CA GLN A 689 32.54 -6.55 2.23
C GLN A 689 31.77 -7.62 2.98
N LEU A 690 32.46 -8.55 3.64
CA LEU A 690 31.80 -9.68 4.30
C LEU A 690 30.88 -9.26 5.47
N PRO A 691 31.26 -8.34 6.38
CA PRO A 691 30.39 -7.97 7.50
C PRO A 691 29.09 -7.31 7.03
N ASN A 692 29.19 -6.37 6.09
CA ASN A 692 28.04 -5.67 5.50
C ASN A 692 27.10 -6.65 4.79
N LYS A 693 27.65 -7.58 3.98
CA LYS A 693 26.87 -8.64 3.30
C LYS A 693 26.25 -9.63 4.28
N ALA A 694 26.90 -9.90 5.41
CA ALA A 694 26.37 -10.76 6.45
C ALA A 694 25.18 -10.12 7.18
N VAL A 695 25.24 -8.80 7.44
CA VAL A 695 24.10 -8.02 7.97
C VAL A 695 22.97 -7.88 6.94
N GLU A 696 23.30 -7.64 5.67
CA GLU A 696 22.35 -7.61 4.54
C GLU A 696 21.53 -8.91 4.48
N VAL A 697 22.21 -10.05 4.46
CA VAL A 697 21.56 -11.39 4.44
C VAL A 697 20.77 -11.66 5.73
N ALA A 698 21.26 -11.24 6.90
CA ALA A 698 20.54 -11.41 8.17
C ALA A 698 19.26 -10.55 8.23
N TRP A 699 19.24 -9.41 7.55
CA TRP A 699 18.04 -8.59 7.40
C TRP A 699 17.09 -9.17 6.34
N GLU A 700 17.59 -9.60 5.18
CA GLU A 700 16.78 -10.24 4.13
C GLU A 700 16.07 -11.50 4.65
N THR A 701 16.76 -12.36 5.39
CA THR A 701 16.16 -13.58 5.99
C THR A 701 15.15 -13.27 7.10
N LEU A 702 15.41 -12.28 7.95
CA LEU A 702 14.42 -11.80 8.93
C LEU A 702 13.19 -11.21 8.25
N GLN A 703 13.38 -10.46 7.16
CA GLN A 703 12.30 -9.89 6.35
C GLN A 703 11.51 -10.97 5.59
N GLU A 704 12.14 -12.05 5.13
CA GLU A 704 11.47 -13.17 4.46
C GLU A 704 10.60 -13.97 5.44
N GLU A 705 11.13 -14.38 6.59
CA GLU A 705 10.33 -15.09 7.59
C GLU A 705 9.22 -14.19 8.16
N PHE A 706 9.48 -12.93 8.50
CA PHE A 706 8.41 -12.00 8.87
C PHE A 706 7.37 -11.83 7.74
N SER A 707 7.80 -11.80 6.48
CA SER A 707 6.90 -11.79 5.32
C SER A 707 6.01 -13.03 5.24
N ARG A 708 6.56 -14.20 5.56
CA ARG A 708 5.89 -15.49 5.58
C ARG A 708 4.84 -15.56 6.68
N PHE A 709 5.19 -15.26 7.94
CA PHE A 709 4.21 -15.23 9.04
C PHE A 709 3.05 -14.26 8.77
N MET A 710 3.34 -13.05 8.24
CA MET A 710 2.32 -12.04 7.89
C MET A 710 1.48 -12.38 6.62
N THR A 711 1.72 -13.51 5.95
CA THR A 711 0.96 -13.96 4.76
C THR A 711 0.48 -15.41 4.82
N GLU A 712 0.89 -16.18 5.83
CA GLU A 712 0.49 -17.57 6.03
C GLU A 712 -0.98 -17.64 6.52
N ARG A 713 -1.90 -18.00 5.62
CA ARG A 713 -3.34 -18.10 5.92
C ARG A 713 -3.65 -19.24 6.90
N ARG A 714 -3.57 -18.96 8.21
CA ARG A 714 -3.78 -19.95 9.27
C ARG A 714 -5.27 -20.29 9.47
N GLY A 715 -5.65 -21.46 8.96
CA GLY A 715 -6.88 -22.15 9.33
C GLY A 715 -8.15 -21.67 8.60
N LYS A 716 -9.31 -22.11 9.12
CA LYS A 716 -10.64 -21.89 8.51
C LYS A 716 -11.30 -20.56 8.91
N GLU A 717 -10.65 -19.78 9.77
CA GLU A 717 -11.20 -18.53 10.34
C GLU A 717 -10.44 -17.27 9.87
N HIS A 718 -9.57 -17.42 8.85
CA HIS A 718 -8.86 -16.30 8.23
C HIS A 718 -9.85 -15.26 7.67
N ASP A 719 -9.67 -14.01 8.06
CA ASP A 719 -10.59 -12.92 7.72
C ASP A 719 -9.94 -12.00 6.68
N ASP A 720 -10.32 -12.14 5.40
CA ASP A 720 -9.72 -11.42 4.26
C ASP A 720 -9.79 -9.88 4.37
N ILE A 721 -10.56 -9.34 5.32
CA ILE A 721 -10.57 -7.90 5.65
C ILE A 721 -9.24 -7.44 6.28
N PHE A 722 -8.50 -8.35 6.93
CA PHE A 722 -7.26 -8.03 7.62
C PHE A 722 -6.02 -8.03 6.70
N ASP A 723 -6.07 -8.67 5.52
CA ASP A 723 -4.94 -8.76 4.57
C ASP A 723 -4.33 -7.38 4.25
N LYS A 724 -5.17 -6.37 4.05
CA LYS A 724 -4.73 -4.98 3.78
C LYS A 724 -4.01 -4.35 4.97
N LEU A 725 -4.48 -4.62 6.18
CA LEU A 725 -3.87 -4.13 7.42
C LEU A 725 -2.55 -4.86 7.68
N LYS A 726 -2.51 -6.18 7.53
CA LYS A 726 -1.29 -7.00 7.61
C LYS A 726 -0.22 -6.50 6.63
N GLN A 727 -0.58 -6.27 5.36
CA GLN A 727 0.35 -5.69 4.38
C GLN A 727 0.84 -4.29 4.78
N ALA A 728 -0.05 -3.37 5.16
CA ALA A 728 0.33 -2.01 5.52
C ALA A 728 1.24 -1.95 6.76
N VAL A 729 0.93 -2.76 7.79
CA VAL A 729 1.75 -2.89 9.01
C VAL A 729 3.11 -3.49 8.67
N LYS A 730 3.16 -4.56 7.87
CA LYS A 730 4.40 -5.16 7.35
C LYS A 730 5.26 -4.12 6.62
N GLU A 731 4.66 -3.35 5.71
CA GLU A 731 5.36 -2.34 4.92
C GLU A 731 5.90 -1.17 5.76
N GLU A 732 5.13 -0.62 6.70
CA GLU A 732 5.65 0.43 7.59
C GLU A 732 6.70 -0.14 8.58
N THR A 733 6.54 -1.36 9.08
CA THR A 733 7.52 -2.02 9.97
C THR A 733 8.88 -2.19 9.27
N ILE A 734 8.88 -2.69 8.03
CA ILE A 734 10.10 -2.86 7.22
C ILE A 734 10.76 -1.50 6.95
N LYS A 735 9.98 -0.44 6.67
CA LYS A 735 10.50 0.92 6.44
C LYS A 735 11.06 1.58 7.70
N ARG A 736 10.58 1.21 8.90
CA ARG A 736 11.05 1.73 10.20
C ARG A 736 12.22 0.93 10.80
N HIS A 737 12.37 -0.35 10.45
CA HIS A 737 13.44 -1.17 11.00
C HIS A 737 14.82 -0.69 10.56
N LYS A 738 15.76 -0.72 11.51
CA LYS A 738 17.19 -0.50 11.28
C LYS A 738 17.95 -1.52 12.12
N TRP A 739 18.91 -2.19 11.49
CA TRP A 739 19.84 -3.09 12.17
C TRP A 739 20.79 -2.30 13.09
N ASN A 740 21.36 -2.96 14.08
CA ASN A 740 22.34 -2.33 14.98
C ASN A 740 23.63 -1.96 14.21
N GLU A 741 23.95 -0.66 14.15
CA GLU A 741 25.15 -0.13 13.47
C GLU A 741 26.46 -0.77 13.96
N ARG A 742 26.53 -1.22 15.22
CA ARG A 742 27.72 -1.89 15.79
C ARG A 742 27.86 -3.37 15.37
N ALA A 743 26.87 -3.94 14.67
CA ALA A 743 26.90 -5.33 14.25
C ALA A 743 28.05 -5.60 13.27
N GLU A 744 28.23 -4.73 12.27
CA GLU A 744 29.27 -4.89 11.25
C GLU A 744 30.68 -4.98 11.86
N ASP A 745 31.02 -4.10 12.80
CA ASP A 745 32.32 -4.13 13.48
C ASP A 745 32.50 -5.36 14.37
N SER A 746 31.44 -5.80 15.07
CA SER A 746 31.50 -7.03 15.87
C SER A 746 31.72 -8.28 15.00
N LEU A 747 31.07 -8.35 13.84
CA LEU A 747 31.23 -9.45 12.89
C LEU A 747 32.62 -9.40 12.24
N ARG A 748 33.13 -8.22 11.90
CA ARG A 748 34.47 -8.02 11.31
C ARG A 748 35.57 -8.67 12.16
N VAL A 749 35.56 -8.44 13.47
CA VAL A 749 36.55 -9.03 14.41
C VAL A 749 36.41 -10.56 14.48
N ILE A 750 35.18 -11.05 14.64
CA ILE A 750 34.92 -12.50 14.75
C ILE A 750 35.29 -13.23 13.46
N GLN A 751 34.99 -12.66 12.30
CA GLN A 751 35.32 -13.20 10.98
C GLN A 751 36.81 -13.16 10.69
N HIS A 752 37.54 -12.15 11.20
CA HIS A 752 39.00 -12.12 11.10
C HIS A 752 39.61 -13.29 11.87
N ASN A 753 39.29 -13.39 13.17
CA ASN A 753 39.80 -14.44 14.05
C ASN A 753 39.45 -15.85 13.52
N ALA A 754 38.22 -16.06 13.02
CA ALA A 754 37.78 -17.33 12.45
C ALA A 754 38.53 -17.74 11.17
N LEU A 755 39.15 -16.79 10.47
CA LEU A 755 39.95 -17.03 9.27
C LEU A 755 41.47 -17.04 9.53
N GLU A 756 41.96 -16.60 10.69
CA GLU A 756 43.40 -16.68 11.01
C GLU A 756 43.86 -18.13 11.27
N ASP A 757 42.98 -18.97 11.84
CA ASP A 757 43.25 -20.39 12.09
C ASP A 757 43.49 -21.19 10.79
N ARG A 758 44.51 -22.05 10.79
CA ARG A 758 44.90 -22.88 9.62
C ARG A 758 44.97 -24.38 9.90
N SER A 759 44.80 -24.78 11.16
CA SER A 759 45.01 -26.16 11.63
C SER A 759 43.70 -26.94 11.71
N ILE A 760 43.56 -27.96 10.86
CA ILE A 760 42.45 -28.92 10.92
C ILE A 760 42.83 -30.04 11.90
N SER A 761 42.17 -30.11 13.05
CA SER A 761 42.45 -31.12 14.10
C SER A 761 41.97 -32.51 13.71
N ASP A 762 40.76 -32.62 13.17
CA ASP A 762 40.03 -33.89 13.06
C ASP A 762 39.81 -34.30 11.61
N LYS A 763 39.92 -35.61 11.33
CA LYS A 763 39.61 -36.16 10.02
C LYS A 763 38.17 -35.88 9.58
N GLN A 764 37.22 -35.81 10.52
CA GLN A 764 35.83 -35.46 10.22
C GLN A 764 35.71 -34.04 9.64
N GLN A 765 36.49 -33.08 10.15
CA GLN A 765 36.51 -31.72 9.62
C GLN A 765 37.19 -31.66 8.24
N TRP A 766 38.24 -32.47 8.02
CA TRP A 766 38.89 -32.62 6.71
C TRP A 766 37.95 -33.21 5.65
N ASP A 767 37.29 -34.32 5.96
CA ASP A 767 36.35 -34.99 5.05
C ASP A 767 35.12 -34.10 4.76
N ALA A 768 34.64 -33.33 5.74
CA ALA A 768 33.57 -32.34 5.57
C ALA A 768 33.98 -31.16 4.68
N ALA A 769 35.20 -30.61 4.86
CA ALA A 769 35.72 -29.54 4.02
C ALA A 769 35.94 -30.00 2.57
N ILE A 770 36.34 -31.26 2.36
CA ILE A 770 36.39 -31.87 1.02
C ILE A 770 34.99 -31.97 0.41
N HIS A 771 33.97 -32.43 1.16
CA HIS A 771 32.60 -32.47 0.66
C HIS A 771 32.10 -31.07 0.26
N PHE A 772 32.31 -30.07 1.12
CA PHE A 772 31.93 -28.68 0.85
C PHE A 772 32.63 -28.09 -0.38
N MET A 773 33.93 -28.35 -0.54
CA MET A 773 34.70 -27.96 -1.73
C MET A 773 34.19 -28.68 -2.99
N GLU A 774 33.98 -29.99 -2.93
CA GLU A 774 33.51 -30.82 -4.03
C GLU A 774 32.10 -30.42 -4.49
N GLU A 775 31.15 -30.27 -3.57
CA GLU A 775 29.79 -29.81 -3.86
C GLU A 775 29.79 -28.41 -4.50
N THR A 776 30.60 -27.49 -3.96
CA THR A 776 30.76 -26.13 -4.51
C THR A 776 31.29 -26.16 -5.94
N LEU A 777 32.36 -26.92 -6.19
CA LEU A 777 32.99 -27.00 -7.50
C LEU A 777 32.11 -27.75 -8.50
N GLN A 778 31.37 -28.79 -8.09
CA GLN A 778 30.36 -29.46 -8.93
C GLN A 778 29.21 -28.50 -9.31
N SER A 779 28.71 -27.72 -8.35
CA SER A 779 27.67 -26.72 -8.56
C SER A 779 28.13 -25.64 -9.56
N ARG A 780 29.29 -25.03 -9.33
CA ARG A 780 29.86 -24.01 -10.24
C ARG A 780 30.32 -24.58 -11.59
N LEU A 781 30.67 -25.87 -11.65
CA LEU A 781 30.91 -26.56 -12.92
C LEU A 781 29.62 -26.68 -13.73
N LYS A 782 28.52 -27.09 -13.09
CA LYS A 782 27.20 -27.21 -13.72
C LYS A 782 26.70 -25.86 -14.27
N ASP A 783 26.85 -24.79 -13.51
CA ASP A 783 26.56 -23.42 -13.97
C ASP A 783 27.38 -23.08 -15.23
N THR A 784 28.69 -23.35 -15.18
CA THR A 784 29.63 -23.06 -16.26
C THR A 784 29.33 -23.89 -17.52
N GLU A 785 28.97 -25.16 -17.37
CA GLU A 785 28.59 -26.02 -18.50
C GLU A 785 27.24 -25.63 -19.11
N SER A 786 26.30 -25.07 -18.32
CA SER A 786 25.07 -24.46 -18.86
C SER A 786 25.40 -23.23 -19.71
N VAL A 787 26.17 -22.27 -19.17
CA VAL A 787 26.57 -21.05 -19.91
C VAL A 787 27.31 -21.39 -21.20
N ILE A 788 28.17 -22.42 -21.18
CA ILE A 788 28.85 -22.90 -22.39
C ILE A 788 27.87 -23.55 -23.38
N GLU A 789 26.86 -24.29 -22.95
CA GLU A 789 25.88 -24.88 -23.86
C GLU A 789 24.97 -23.82 -24.50
N ASP A 790 24.59 -22.76 -23.78
CA ASP A 790 23.82 -21.64 -24.33
C ASP A 790 24.64 -20.86 -25.39
N MET A 791 25.91 -20.55 -25.07
CA MET A 791 26.84 -19.87 -25.99
C MET A 791 27.15 -20.66 -27.27
N VAL A 792 27.32 -21.98 -27.15
CA VAL A 792 27.77 -22.88 -28.24
C VAL A 792 26.59 -23.51 -29.00
N GLY A 793 25.40 -23.46 -28.40
CA GLY A 793 24.19 -24.04 -28.92
C GLY A 793 24.16 -25.58 -28.84
N PRO A 794 22.95 -26.17 -28.97
CA PRO A 794 22.68 -27.54 -28.57
C PRO A 794 23.66 -28.56 -29.15
N ASN A 795 24.09 -29.48 -28.29
CA ASN A 795 24.89 -30.65 -28.68
C ASN A 795 24.14 -31.53 -29.70
N TRP A 796 24.87 -32.36 -30.47
CA TRP A 796 24.27 -33.16 -31.55
C TRP A 796 23.09 -34.04 -31.08
N LYS A 797 23.17 -34.59 -29.86
CA LYS A 797 22.07 -35.31 -29.20
C LYS A 797 20.83 -34.42 -29.02
N LYS A 798 20.98 -33.24 -28.40
CA LYS A 798 19.86 -32.28 -28.19
C LYS A 798 19.29 -31.73 -29.51
N ARG A 799 20.13 -31.51 -30.53
CA ARG A 799 19.69 -31.11 -31.90
C ARG A 799 18.78 -32.17 -32.55
N TRP A 800 19.10 -33.45 -32.36
CA TRP A 800 18.33 -34.56 -32.92
C TRP A 800 17.04 -34.86 -32.13
N LEU A 801 17.11 -34.77 -30.79
CA LEU A 801 15.97 -35.02 -29.90
C LEU A 801 14.93 -33.88 -29.94
N HIS A 802 15.37 -32.62 -29.82
CA HIS A 802 14.47 -31.46 -29.67
C HIS A 802 14.27 -30.65 -30.95
N TRP A 803 14.88 -31.05 -32.07
CA TRP A 803 14.76 -30.39 -33.39
C TRP A 803 15.24 -28.93 -33.45
N VAL A 804 16.04 -28.51 -32.46
CA VAL A 804 16.61 -27.16 -32.36
C VAL A 804 17.88 -27.05 -33.24
N GLY A 805 17.91 -26.03 -34.11
CA GLY A 805 19.10 -25.65 -34.88
C GLY A 805 20.05 -24.76 -34.07
N ARG A 806 21.33 -24.71 -34.45
CA ARG A 806 22.27 -23.71 -33.92
C ARG A 806 22.16 -22.42 -34.72
N THR A 807 22.30 -21.27 -34.06
CA THR A 807 22.48 -19.98 -34.75
C THR A 807 23.85 -19.90 -35.44
N LYS A 808 24.04 -18.95 -36.36
CA LYS A 808 25.34 -18.70 -36.99
C LYS A 808 26.42 -18.39 -35.94
N GLU A 809 26.07 -17.59 -34.95
CA GLU A 809 26.94 -17.16 -33.85
C GLU A 809 27.32 -18.32 -32.92
N GLN A 810 26.35 -19.18 -32.57
CA GLN A 810 26.61 -20.44 -31.84
C GLN A 810 27.53 -21.38 -32.64
N SER A 811 27.39 -21.44 -33.97
CA SER A 811 28.30 -22.21 -34.81
C SER A 811 29.72 -21.65 -34.81
N ILE A 812 29.89 -20.32 -34.77
CA ILE A 812 31.21 -19.67 -34.64
C ILE A 812 31.81 -19.96 -33.27
N ARG A 813 31.04 -19.82 -32.18
CA ARG A 813 31.50 -20.16 -30.82
C ARG A 813 31.84 -21.65 -30.67
N ASN A 814 31.18 -22.55 -31.40
CA ASN A 814 31.53 -23.98 -31.43
C ASN A 814 32.92 -24.22 -32.03
N GLU A 815 33.23 -23.62 -33.18
CA GLU A 815 34.55 -23.83 -33.79
C GLU A 815 35.66 -23.09 -33.03
N THR A 816 35.37 -21.91 -32.48
CA THR A 816 36.29 -21.22 -31.56
C THR A 816 36.59 -22.10 -30.34
N LYS A 817 35.56 -22.71 -29.72
CA LYS A 817 35.72 -23.68 -28.65
C LYS A 817 36.56 -24.89 -29.05
N ASN A 818 36.33 -25.46 -30.24
CA ASN A 818 37.07 -26.63 -30.72
C ASN A 818 38.58 -26.36 -30.87
N GLU A 819 39.01 -25.11 -31.12
CA GLU A 819 40.43 -24.74 -31.16
C GLU A 819 40.99 -24.40 -29.79
N LEU A 820 40.24 -23.67 -28.97
CA LEU A 820 40.67 -23.33 -27.60
C LEU A 820 40.81 -24.59 -26.71
N GLU A 821 39.95 -25.59 -26.89
CA GLU A 821 40.08 -26.90 -26.23
C GLU A 821 41.24 -27.76 -26.78
N LYS A 822 41.92 -27.36 -27.86
CA LYS A 822 43.18 -27.97 -28.30
C LYS A 822 44.38 -27.30 -27.63
N LEU A 823 44.37 -25.97 -27.46
CA LEU A 823 45.45 -25.27 -26.75
C LEU A 823 45.63 -25.82 -25.33
N ILE A 824 44.53 -25.97 -24.58
CA ILE A 824 44.55 -26.54 -23.22
C ILE A 824 45.08 -28.00 -23.21
N LYS A 825 44.82 -28.78 -24.26
CA LYS A 825 45.34 -30.16 -24.40
C LYS A 825 46.80 -30.23 -24.85
N CYS A 826 47.38 -29.12 -25.27
CA CYS A 826 48.80 -29.01 -25.64
C CYS A 826 49.64 -28.34 -24.53
N ASN A 827 49.01 -27.71 -23.55
CA ASN A 827 49.64 -27.11 -22.38
C ASN A 827 48.69 -27.21 -21.19
N GLU A 828 48.91 -28.18 -20.31
CA GLU A 828 48.03 -28.44 -19.16
C GLU A 828 48.14 -27.35 -18.08
N ASP A 829 49.30 -26.67 -17.99
CA ASP A 829 49.61 -25.58 -17.05
C ASP A 829 49.34 -24.17 -17.65
N HIS A 830 48.37 -24.05 -18.56
CA HIS A 830 48.07 -22.78 -19.24
C HIS A 830 47.60 -21.70 -18.23
N PRO A 831 48.11 -20.44 -18.30
CA PRO A 831 47.58 -19.34 -17.50
C PRO A 831 46.13 -18.98 -17.90
N ALA A 832 45.38 -18.36 -16.98
CA ALA A 832 43.97 -18.01 -17.23
C ALA A 832 43.76 -16.95 -18.32
N TYR A 833 44.76 -16.15 -18.63
CA TYR A 833 44.71 -15.17 -19.73
C TYR A 833 45.33 -15.75 -21.01
N LEU A 834 44.67 -15.52 -22.14
CA LEU A 834 45.19 -15.86 -23.46
C LEU A 834 46.05 -14.69 -23.97
N ALA A 835 47.31 -14.95 -24.30
CA ALA A 835 48.23 -13.95 -24.82
C ALA A 835 47.77 -13.42 -26.18
N ASN A 836 48.14 -12.18 -26.53
CA ASN A 836 47.67 -11.58 -27.79
C ASN A 836 48.16 -12.36 -29.02
N ASP A 837 49.34 -12.97 -28.96
CA ASP A 837 49.89 -13.79 -30.05
C ASP A 837 49.10 -15.10 -30.23
N GLU A 838 48.69 -15.72 -29.13
CA GLU A 838 47.81 -16.90 -29.12
C GLU A 838 46.42 -16.54 -29.69
N VAL A 839 45.86 -15.38 -29.31
CA VAL A 839 44.60 -14.87 -29.89
C VAL A 839 44.73 -14.70 -31.41
N THR A 840 45.84 -14.15 -31.93
CA THR A 840 46.04 -14.04 -33.39
C THR A 840 46.25 -15.41 -34.05
N THR A 841 46.82 -16.38 -33.34
CA THR A 841 47.03 -17.75 -33.83
C THR A 841 45.71 -18.50 -33.94
N VAL A 842 44.86 -18.44 -32.90
CA VAL A 842 43.49 -18.99 -32.91
C VAL A 842 42.67 -18.34 -34.02
N ARG A 843 42.72 -17.02 -34.17
CA ARG A 843 42.08 -16.30 -35.27
C ARG A 843 42.51 -16.84 -36.64
N LYS A 844 43.81 -16.90 -36.92
CA LYS A 844 44.33 -17.40 -38.22
C LYS A 844 43.91 -18.84 -38.50
N ASN A 845 43.87 -19.69 -37.47
CA ASN A 845 43.43 -21.09 -37.59
C ASN A 845 41.92 -21.22 -37.89
N LEU A 846 41.10 -20.28 -37.41
CA LEU A 846 39.66 -20.19 -37.71
C LEU A 846 39.41 -19.58 -39.10
N GLU A 847 40.14 -18.52 -39.45
CA GLU A 847 40.11 -17.90 -40.79
C GLU A 847 40.51 -18.91 -41.88
N ALA A 848 41.53 -19.73 -41.64
CA ALA A 848 41.93 -20.84 -42.52
C ALA A 848 40.86 -21.92 -42.72
N ARG A 849 39.81 -21.95 -41.87
CA ARG A 849 38.62 -22.81 -42.03
C ARG A 849 37.38 -22.05 -42.53
N GLY A 850 37.55 -20.79 -42.96
CA GLY A 850 36.46 -19.94 -43.44
C GLY A 850 35.60 -19.32 -42.34
N VAL A 851 36.10 -19.25 -41.10
CA VAL A 851 35.40 -18.69 -39.94
C VAL A 851 36.11 -17.43 -39.46
N ALA A 852 35.63 -16.26 -39.88
CA ALA A 852 36.14 -14.97 -39.39
C ALA A 852 35.60 -14.67 -37.98
N VAL A 853 36.49 -14.28 -37.05
CA VAL A 853 36.14 -14.10 -35.63
C VAL A 853 36.85 -12.89 -35.02
N ASP A 854 36.14 -12.13 -34.18
CA ASP A 854 36.67 -10.99 -33.42
C ASP A 854 37.52 -11.42 -32.21
N PRO A 855 38.54 -10.62 -31.81
CA PRO A 855 39.47 -11.02 -30.75
C PRO A 855 38.78 -11.09 -29.38
N CYS A 856 37.75 -10.25 -29.18
CA CYS A 856 36.94 -10.24 -27.97
C CYS A 856 36.19 -11.56 -27.80
N LEU A 857 35.48 -12.03 -28.84
CA LEU A 857 34.74 -13.30 -28.80
C LEU A 857 35.66 -14.50 -28.50
N ILE A 858 36.90 -14.49 -28.99
CA ILE A 858 37.92 -15.49 -28.63
C ILE A 858 38.27 -15.40 -27.14
N LYS A 859 38.47 -14.20 -26.57
CA LYS A 859 38.75 -14.02 -25.13
C LYS A 859 37.55 -14.35 -24.24
N ASP A 860 36.33 -14.00 -24.65
CA ASP A 860 35.08 -14.28 -23.92
C ASP A 860 34.81 -15.79 -23.86
N THR A 861 35.00 -16.50 -24.98
CA THR A 861 34.85 -17.95 -25.03
C THR A 861 35.99 -18.66 -24.29
N TRP A 862 37.22 -18.15 -24.38
CA TRP A 862 38.36 -18.64 -23.59
C TRP A 862 38.08 -18.61 -22.10
N HIS A 863 37.61 -17.48 -21.55
CA HIS A 863 37.33 -17.34 -20.12
C HIS A 863 36.45 -18.47 -19.58
N GLN A 864 35.36 -18.80 -20.28
CA GLN A 864 34.44 -19.85 -19.85
C GLN A 864 35.01 -21.26 -20.07
N ILE A 865 35.75 -21.51 -21.16
CA ILE A 865 36.38 -22.81 -21.42
C ILE A 865 37.50 -23.09 -20.40
N TYR A 866 38.32 -22.08 -20.09
CA TYR A 866 39.35 -22.15 -19.06
C TYR A 866 38.74 -22.41 -17.68
N ARG A 867 37.70 -21.65 -17.30
CA ARG A 867 36.90 -21.88 -16.09
C ARG A 867 36.39 -23.32 -16.00
N ARG A 868 35.86 -23.88 -17.08
CA ARG A 868 35.41 -25.30 -17.15
C ARG A 868 36.56 -26.29 -16.98
N TYR A 869 37.75 -25.99 -17.51
CA TYR A 869 38.95 -26.81 -17.33
C TYR A 869 39.44 -26.77 -15.89
N PHE A 870 39.66 -25.57 -15.36
CA PHE A 870 40.07 -25.30 -13.98
C PHE A 870 39.17 -26.03 -12.96
N LEU A 871 37.85 -25.88 -13.06
CA LEU A 871 36.90 -26.54 -12.15
C LEU A 871 36.97 -28.08 -12.22
N LYS A 872 37.29 -28.67 -13.38
CA LYS A 872 37.50 -30.13 -13.48
C LYS A 872 38.86 -30.57 -12.96
N SER A 873 39.90 -29.77 -13.11
CA SER A 873 41.21 -30.04 -12.50
C SER A 873 41.12 -30.00 -10.97
N ALA A 874 40.50 -28.94 -10.41
CA ALA A 874 40.24 -28.81 -8.98
C ALA A 874 39.41 -29.98 -8.42
N LEU A 875 38.36 -30.43 -9.11
CA LEU A 875 37.58 -31.61 -8.70
C LEU A 875 38.40 -32.92 -8.70
N ASN A 876 39.33 -33.09 -9.65
CA ASN A 876 40.26 -34.22 -9.63
C ASN A 876 41.20 -34.10 -8.41
N HIS A 877 41.69 -32.90 -8.09
CA HIS A 877 42.54 -32.63 -6.93
C HIS A 877 41.83 -32.94 -5.59
N CYS A 878 40.55 -32.54 -5.44
CA CYS A 878 39.72 -32.94 -4.28
C CYS A 878 39.71 -34.46 -4.07
N ASN A 879 39.56 -35.22 -5.16
CA ASN A 879 39.51 -36.68 -5.12
C ASN A 879 40.85 -37.31 -4.72
N LEU A 880 41.99 -36.71 -5.10
CA LEU A 880 43.33 -37.12 -4.64
C LEU A 880 43.52 -36.79 -3.15
N CYS A 881 43.24 -35.55 -2.74
CA CYS A 881 43.38 -35.09 -1.36
C CYS A 881 42.41 -35.74 -0.35
N ARG A 882 41.37 -36.47 -0.80
CA ARG A 882 40.52 -37.31 0.08
C ARG A 882 41.31 -38.42 0.81
N ARG A 883 42.53 -38.73 0.37
CA ARG A 883 43.48 -39.62 1.08
C ARG A 883 44.62 -38.88 1.79
N GLY A 884 44.65 -37.54 1.71
CA GLY A 884 45.78 -36.69 2.12
C GLY A 884 45.92 -36.40 3.61
N PHE A 885 44.87 -36.58 4.43
CA PHE A 885 44.85 -36.15 5.85
C PHE A 885 46.06 -36.65 6.68
N TYR A 886 46.52 -37.88 6.44
CA TYR A 886 47.66 -38.47 7.14
C TYR A 886 49.01 -37.78 6.83
N TYR A 887 49.16 -37.23 5.63
CA TYR A 887 50.34 -36.46 5.22
C TYR A 887 50.28 -35.04 5.79
N TYR A 888 49.09 -34.41 5.75
CA TYR A 888 48.82 -33.10 6.35
C TYR A 888 49.14 -33.07 7.86
N GLN A 889 48.64 -34.05 8.63
CA GLN A 889 48.86 -34.13 10.08
C GLN A 889 50.35 -34.33 10.48
N ARG A 890 51.21 -34.76 9.55
CA ARG A 890 52.63 -35.05 9.80
C ARG A 890 53.60 -33.99 9.29
N HIS A 891 53.10 -32.88 8.71
CA HIS A 891 53.92 -31.82 8.12
C HIS A 891 54.99 -32.32 7.13
N PHE A 892 54.69 -33.38 6.37
CA PHE A 892 55.62 -33.95 5.39
C PHE A 892 55.64 -33.07 4.14
N VAL A 893 56.76 -32.36 3.91
CA VAL A 893 56.90 -31.39 2.81
C VAL A 893 57.24 -32.07 1.48
N ASP A 894 57.94 -33.21 1.51
CA ASP A 894 58.46 -33.91 0.31
C ASP A 894 57.43 -34.83 -0.36
N SER A 895 56.15 -34.44 -0.38
CA SER A 895 55.07 -35.18 -1.07
C SER A 895 54.36 -34.25 -2.05
N GLU A 896 54.26 -34.66 -3.32
CA GLU A 896 53.72 -33.89 -4.46
C GLU A 896 52.21 -33.56 -4.38
N LEU A 897 51.59 -33.69 -3.19
CA LEU A 897 50.16 -33.60 -2.94
C LEU A 897 49.81 -32.33 -2.13
N GLU A 898 49.89 -31.16 -2.76
CA GLU A 898 49.60 -29.87 -2.10
C GLU A 898 48.11 -29.64 -1.82
N CYS A 899 47.61 -30.11 -0.66
CA CYS A 899 46.21 -29.96 -0.25
C CYS A 899 45.85 -28.61 0.41
N ASN A 900 46.52 -27.50 0.04
CA ASN A 900 46.28 -26.17 0.62
C ASN A 900 44.85 -25.66 0.41
N ASP A 901 44.23 -26.01 -0.73
CA ASP A 901 42.85 -25.66 -1.07
C ASP A 901 41.84 -26.08 0.01
N ILE A 902 42.00 -27.27 0.59
CA ILE A 902 41.06 -27.79 1.61
C ILE A 902 41.16 -26.98 2.90
N VAL A 903 42.35 -26.44 3.23
CA VAL A 903 42.52 -25.53 4.35
C VAL A 903 41.79 -24.20 4.10
N LEU A 904 41.79 -23.69 2.85
CA LEU A 904 40.99 -22.53 2.47
C LEU A 904 39.49 -22.80 2.56
N PHE A 905 39.00 -23.91 2.01
CA PHE A 905 37.57 -24.24 2.06
C PHE A 905 37.09 -24.53 3.49
N TRP A 906 37.90 -25.18 4.33
CA TRP A 906 37.62 -25.35 5.77
C TRP A 906 37.58 -24.01 6.52
N ARG A 907 38.55 -23.11 6.29
CA ARG A 907 38.57 -21.75 6.87
C ARG A 907 37.27 -21.00 6.55
N ILE A 908 36.84 -21.05 5.29
CA ILE A 908 35.61 -20.40 4.83
C ILE A 908 34.37 -21.06 5.45
N GLN A 909 34.25 -22.39 5.42
CA GLN A 909 33.12 -23.12 6.00
C GLN A 909 32.97 -22.83 7.51
N ARG A 910 34.07 -22.88 8.26
CA ARG A 910 34.10 -22.57 9.70
C ARG A 910 33.74 -21.11 9.98
N MET A 911 34.24 -20.16 9.18
CA MET A 911 33.89 -18.75 9.30
C MET A 911 32.38 -18.51 9.02
N LEU A 912 31.80 -19.20 8.04
CA LEU A 912 30.37 -19.10 7.72
C LEU A 912 29.52 -19.63 8.87
N ALA A 913 29.83 -20.81 9.43
CA ALA A 913 29.11 -21.37 10.57
C ALA A 913 29.20 -20.48 11.84
N ILE A 914 30.38 -19.91 12.12
CA ILE A 914 30.56 -18.95 13.23
C ILE A 914 29.78 -17.66 12.97
N THR A 915 29.76 -17.17 11.71
CA THR A 915 28.95 -16.02 11.30
C THR A 915 27.46 -16.29 11.45
N ALA A 916 26.95 -17.44 11.02
CA ALA A 916 25.54 -17.81 11.13
C ALA A 916 25.08 -17.90 12.60
N ASN A 917 25.88 -18.54 13.47
CA ASN A 917 25.58 -18.63 14.91
C ASN A 917 25.61 -17.24 15.59
N THR A 918 26.58 -16.38 15.27
CA THR A 918 26.67 -15.03 15.86
C THR A 918 25.59 -14.08 15.33
N LEU A 919 25.24 -14.14 14.04
CA LEU A 919 24.07 -13.48 13.46
C LEU A 919 22.78 -13.94 14.11
N ARG A 920 22.57 -15.26 14.28
CA ARG A 920 21.42 -15.80 15.02
C ARG A 920 21.34 -15.25 16.43
N GLN A 921 22.46 -15.19 17.16
CA GLN A 921 22.46 -14.62 18.52
C GLN A 921 22.06 -13.14 18.54
N GLN A 922 22.48 -12.34 17.55
CA GLN A 922 22.03 -10.95 17.40
C GLN A 922 20.54 -10.86 17.04
N LEU A 923 20.10 -11.69 16.09
CA LEU A 923 18.72 -11.77 15.59
C LEU A 923 17.74 -12.16 16.71
N THR A 924 17.95 -13.29 17.37
CA THR A 924 17.04 -13.78 18.43
C THR A 924 17.02 -12.89 19.67
N ASN A 925 18.18 -12.38 20.11
CA ASN A 925 18.26 -11.62 21.37
C ASN A 925 17.88 -10.14 21.23
N THR A 926 18.10 -9.54 20.06
CA THR A 926 17.96 -8.09 19.84
C THR A 926 17.01 -7.77 18.70
N GLU A 927 17.27 -8.24 17.48
CA GLU A 927 16.59 -7.67 16.31
C GLU A 927 15.15 -8.15 16.11
N VAL A 928 14.81 -9.38 16.48
CA VAL A 928 13.41 -9.84 16.54
C VAL A 928 12.61 -9.05 17.59
N ARG A 929 13.22 -8.73 18.75
CA ARG A 929 12.59 -7.88 19.79
C ARG A 929 12.45 -6.42 19.35
N ARG A 930 13.40 -5.91 18.56
CA ARG A 930 13.28 -4.58 17.92
C ARG A 930 12.16 -4.59 16.89
N LEU A 931 12.05 -5.65 16.07
CA LEU A 931 10.97 -5.81 15.10
C LEU A 931 9.60 -5.86 15.80
N GLU A 932 9.47 -6.62 16.88
CA GLU A 932 8.26 -6.67 17.73
C GLU A 932 7.87 -5.29 18.28
N LYS A 933 8.83 -4.51 18.79
CA LYS A 933 8.61 -3.13 19.24
C LYS A 933 8.13 -2.23 18.10
N ASN A 934 8.76 -2.33 16.93
CA ASN A 934 8.38 -1.55 15.75
C ASN A 934 6.96 -1.90 15.26
N VAL A 935 6.55 -3.18 15.27
CA VAL A 935 5.17 -3.58 14.92
C VAL A 935 4.17 -2.99 15.92
N LYS A 936 4.48 -3.03 17.23
CA LYS A 936 3.64 -2.44 18.28
C LYS A 936 3.47 -0.93 18.10
N GLU A 937 4.53 -0.21 17.75
CA GLU A 937 4.48 1.24 17.46
C GLU A 937 3.66 1.55 16.19
N VAL A 938 3.84 0.79 15.11
CA VAL A 938 3.04 0.94 13.88
C VAL A 938 1.55 0.67 14.15
N LEU A 939 1.23 -0.34 14.94
CA LEU A 939 -0.15 -0.66 15.33
C LEU A 939 -0.78 0.40 16.26
N GLU A 940 0.01 1.08 17.09
CA GLU A 940 -0.47 2.19 17.93
C GLU A 940 -0.70 3.46 17.11
N ASP A 941 0.20 3.82 16.17
CA ASP A 941 -0.04 4.93 15.23
C ASP A 941 -1.31 4.70 14.39
N PHE A 942 -1.57 3.46 13.98
CA PHE A 942 -2.77 3.09 13.21
C PHE A 942 -4.03 3.02 14.10
N ALA A 943 -3.87 2.94 15.43
CA ALA A 943 -4.97 3.03 16.39
C ALA A 943 -5.41 4.50 16.63
N GLU A 944 -4.49 5.47 16.55
CA GLU A 944 -4.83 6.90 16.63
C GLU A 944 -5.36 7.44 15.27
N ASP A 945 -4.86 6.96 14.13
CA ASP A 945 -5.26 7.42 12.78
C ASP A 945 -6.56 6.76 12.26
N ASN A 946 -7.70 7.43 12.46
CA ASN A 946 -9.00 6.98 11.95
C ASN A 946 -9.10 6.98 10.40
N GLU A 947 -8.36 7.81 9.67
CA GLU A 947 -8.36 7.77 8.20
C GLU A 947 -7.66 6.52 7.69
N LYS A 948 -6.53 6.12 8.29
CA LYS A 948 -5.87 4.85 7.98
C LYS A 948 -6.79 3.68 8.24
N LYS A 949 -7.51 3.65 9.38
CA LYS A 949 -8.51 2.59 9.65
C LYS A 949 -9.54 2.51 8.51
N VAL A 950 -10.12 3.64 8.08
CA VAL A 950 -11.12 3.68 6.99
C VAL A 950 -10.55 3.16 5.67
N LYS A 951 -9.29 3.51 5.35
CA LYS A 951 -8.61 3.11 4.10
C LYS A 951 -8.15 1.65 4.09
N LEU A 952 -7.84 1.08 5.27
CA LEU A 952 -7.32 -0.28 5.42
C LEU A 952 -8.44 -1.31 5.66
N LEU A 953 -9.32 -1.08 6.64
CA LEU A 953 -10.42 -1.97 7.01
C LEU A 953 -11.66 -1.70 6.15
N THR A 954 -11.55 -2.04 4.87
CA THR A 954 -12.58 -1.85 3.85
C THR A 954 -13.39 -3.13 3.59
N GLY A 955 -14.71 -3.02 3.52
CA GLY A 955 -15.55 -4.08 2.97
C GLY A 955 -17.03 -3.85 3.29
N LYS A 956 -17.94 -4.46 2.51
CA LYS A 956 -19.39 -4.36 2.73
C LYS A 956 -19.79 -4.74 4.16
N ARG A 957 -19.14 -5.76 4.74
CA ARG A 957 -19.33 -6.16 6.14
C ARG A 957 -19.02 -5.03 7.13
N VAL A 958 -17.95 -4.28 6.92
CA VAL A 958 -17.58 -3.17 7.82
C VAL A 958 -18.57 -2.01 7.68
N GLN A 959 -18.94 -1.67 6.44
CA GLN A 959 -19.91 -0.61 6.16
C GLN A 959 -21.28 -0.93 6.76
N LEU A 960 -21.83 -2.12 6.49
CA LEU A 960 -23.11 -2.56 7.04
C LEU A 960 -23.12 -2.59 8.58
N ALA A 961 -22.02 -2.97 9.24
CA ALA A 961 -21.93 -2.92 10.70
C ALA A 961 -21.97 -1.47 11.23
N GLU A 962 -21.20 -0.56 10.64
CA GLU A 962 -21.15 0.85 11.05
C GLU A 962 -22.47 1.58 10.78
N ASP A 963 -23.08 1.38 9.61
CA ASP A 963 -24.35 2.00 9.26
C ASP A 963 -25.49 1.49 10.15
N LEU A 964 -25.53 0.19 10.44
CA LEU A 964 -26.48 -0.43 11.36
C LEU A 964 -26.29 0.09 12.80
N LYS A 965 -25.04 0.25 13.28
CA LYS A 965 -24.78 0.87 14.59
C LYS A 965 -25.22 2.33 14.65
N LYS A 966 -24.88 3.15 13.64
CA LYS A 966 -25.33 4.56 13.56
C LYS A 966 -26.85 4.67 13.59
N VAL A 967 -27.54 3.87 12.78
CA VAL A 967 -29.01 3.86 12.73
C VAL A 967 -29.60 3.37 14.06
N ARG A 968 -28.97 2.39 14.74
CA ARG A 968 -29.36 1.96 16.09
C ARG A 968 -29.22 3.09 17.12
N GLU A 969 -28.11 3.82 17.12
CA GLU A 969 -27.93 4.99 18.00
C GLU A 969 -28.95 6.09 17.70
N ILE A 970 -29.15 6.45 16.44
CA ILE A 970 -30.17 7.44 16.03
C ILE A 970 -31.57 7.02 16.50
N GLN A 971 -31.94 5.75 16.34
CA GLN A 971 -33.22 5.23 16.84
C GLN A 971 -33.31 5.33 18.37
N GLU A 972 -32.29 4.90 19.12
CA GLU A 972 -32.31 4.94 20.59
C GLU A 972 -32.43 6.37 21.13
N LYS A 973 -31.80 7.35 20.46
CA LYS A 973 -31.93 8.78 20.80
C LYS A 973 -33.33 9.32 20.48
N LEU A 974 -33.89 8.95 19.32
CA LEU A 974 -35.25 9.33 18.92
C LEU A 974 -36.32 8.72 19.85
N GLU A 975 -36.22 7.43 20.16
CA GLU A 975 -37.17 6.74 21.04
C GLU A 975 -37.10 7.28 22.48
N ALA A 976 -35.90 7.56 23.01
CA ALA A 976 -35.74 8.21 24.32
C ALA A 976 -36.29 9.65 24.35
N PHE A 977 -36.17 10.40 23.26
CA PHE A 977 -36.76 11.74 23.14
C PHE A 977 -38.29 11.68 23.03
N ILE A 978 -38.84 10.72 22.27
CA ILE A 978 -40.30 10.45 22.20
C ILE A 978 -40.83 10.07 23.58
N GLU A 979 -40.17 9.17 24.32
CA GLU A 979 -40.58 8.78 25.66
C GLU A 979 -40.62 10.00 26.60
N ALA A 980 -39.56 10.80 26.61
CA ALA A 980 -39.50 12.03 27.42
C ALA A 980 -40.58 13.05 27.02
N LEU A 981 -40.90 13.17 25.73
CA LEU A 981 -41.96 14.04 25.21
C LEU A 981 -43.36 13.56 25.62
N HIS A 982 -43.58 12.24 25.75
CA HIS A 982 -44.81 11.69 26.32
C HIS A 982 -44.89 11.89 27.84
N GLN A 983 -43.76 11.95 28.55
CA GLN A 983 -43.72 12.20 30.00
C GLN A 983 -43.97 13.67 30.39
N GLU A 984 -44.03 14.62 29.44
CA GLU A 984 -44.40 16.03 29.67
C GLU A 984 -45.87 16.35 29.29
N LYS A 985 -46.70 15.32 29.02
CA LYS A 985 -48.16 15.44 28.81
C LYS A 985 -48.95 15.13 30.08
#